data_AF-A0A5C6EFR3-F1
#
_entry.id   AF-A0A5C6EFR3-F1
#
_cell.length_a   1.000
_cell.length_b   1.000
_cell.length_c   1.000
_cell.angle_alpha   90.00
_cell.angle_beta   90.00
_cell.angle_gamma   90.00
#
_symmetry.space_group_name_H-M   'P 1'
#
loop_
_entity.id
_entity.type
_entity.pdbx_description
1 polymer ?
#
loop_
_entity_poly.entity_id
_entity_poly.type
_entity_poly.pdbx_seq_one_letter_code
_entity_poly.pdbx_strand_id
1 'polypeptide(L)'
;MERRLLTFIVSSTAFFLVYMTLRAKFAPQPAPAPAAAIVDEAENLVVDPAAPVEKPDATGIETDDSVADGQKFENSESESERSTQPEWITLGSMAAQSNYYMLVTINTRGGGIERIELTERDEGGKLRYHRVDTREGYLGYLAAEAATSIDGVTVNVVGPGTPAEIAGLQVGDIITSVGGRSVTNRQSLQNALVDSVPGDSIDIEVVRQGGTSPMTLPAVLSEYPLDIVRLAKDGGADQVEGNLSRSSCLMSLSQVNRKSIGLGETRIAGYESPSELVWSVADPVEGESPAGQSLNLDLELSASEMQAIGGKPVRLRRSYAISPKDYSIDMTLQVDNLADDPQDLAYRIEGPNGLTLEGWWYSNKISPNFSGAAARDVIYKTAAEGHELISGYNLLKTAKKTPANPYEAIFAPDREDAARSLNYIGVDAQYFAVAFIPPTNVESLTTFRRAVAGVVADPLSVPKHKERAVNASFVLDSVVATVPAGGSLRQEMQLFAGPKDPAVLEPYGLGQFVYYGWFERFAKLLGKLLHVLSGVGNYALAIILLTVIVRAAMFPLSRKAAVNAQKMQELAPELKKITEQYKDDMEGRMKAQRELQKRVGFNPMAGCLPMFLQLPIFIGLYRALSVDIELRQQPVFSGWDWASNLAGPDMFAYWGDWMMDYFAGRGTGWLGPYFNILPVIVVGLFLAQQKMFMPPATDEQTAMTQKMMNIMTLMMGLFFFRVPAGLCIYFITSSLWGIGERILVKKTLPTKSHFDAAVLEGSAVPKGSKPADRKETLADKIKNAVNKPEPTFDRPNKRKRPKK
;
A
#
# COMPACT_ATOMS: atom_id res chain seq x y z
N MET A 1 -16.31 38.83 14.36
CA MET A 1 -16.00 37.58 13.64
C MET A 1 -14.51 37.24 13.74
N GLU A 2 -13.63 38.23 13.63
CA GLU A 2 -12.16 38.10 13.66
C GLU A 2 -11.57 37.49 14.94
N ARG A 3 -12.04 37.85 16.14
CA ARG A 3 -11.52 37.26 17.41
C ARG A 3 -11.77 35.75 17.53
N ARG A 4 -12.89 35.24 17.01
CA ARG A 4 -13.21 33.80 17.04
C ARG A 4 -12.37 33.01 16.03
N LEU A 5 -12.12 33.59 14.86
CA LEU A 5 -11.17 33.06 13.88
C LEU A 5 -9.75 33.04 14.44
N LEU A 6 -9.31 34.11 15.09
CA LEU A 6 -8.00 34.20 15.72
C LEU A 6 -7.85 33.18 16.86
N THR A 7 -8.88 32.97 17.67
CA THR A 7 -8.85 31.98 18.76
C THR A 7 -8.83 30.56 18.20
N PHE A 8 -9.56 30.30 17.12
CA PHE A 8 -9.51 29.03 16.40
C PHE A 8 -8.12 28.78 15.80
N ILE A 9 -7.52 29.78 15.15
CA ILE A 9 -6.16 29.69 14.59
C ILE A 9 -5.15 29.45 15.71
N VAL A 10 -5.16 30.24 16.78
CA VAL A 10 -4.22 30.10 17.91
C VAL A 10 -4.38 28.75 18.61
N SER A 11 -5.62 28.29 18.84
CA SER A 11 -5.88 26.98 19.47
C SER A 11 -5.47 25.82 18.56
N SER A 12 -5.72 25.95 17.25
CA SER A 12 -5.31 24.95 16.26
C SER A 12 -3.79 24.90 16.12
N THR A 13 -3.12 26.06 16.10
CA THR A 13 -1.66 26.16 16.07
C THR A 13 -1.04 25.61 17.36
N ALA A 14 -1.62 25.91 18.53
CA ALA A 14 -1.15 25.35 19.80
C ALA A 14 -1.31 23.82 19.86
N PHE A 15 -2.46 23.29 19.41
CA PHE A 15 -2.67 21.85 19.28
C PHE A 15 -1.66 21.23 18.30
N PHE A 16 -1.41 21.88 17.18
CA PHE A 16 -0.45 21.44 16.17
C PHE A 16 1.00 21.47 16.68
N LEU A 17 1.36 22.47 17.49
CA LEU A 17 2.68 22.55 18.13
C LEU A 17 2.85 21.49 19.22
N VAL A 18 1.85 21.27 20.07
CA VAL A 18 1.86 20.18 21.06
C VAL A 18 1.97 18.82 20.35
N TYR A 19 1.23 18.64 19.25
CA TYR A 19 1.32 17.47 18.38
C TYR A 19 2.73 17.29 17.78
N MET A 20 3.32 18.35 17.20
CA MET A 20 4.70 18.33 16.68
C MET A 20 5.70 17.95 17.77
N THR A 21 5.53 18.48 18.98
CA THR A 21 6.43 18.22 20.12
C THR A 21 6.29 16.78 20.64
N LEU A 22 5.07 16.25 20.68
CA LEU A 22 4.81 14.85 21.05
C LEU A 22 5.31 13.89 19.95
N ARG A 23 5.16 14.25 18.68
CA ARG A 23 5.72 13.51 17.54
C ARG A 23 7.25 13.47 17.62
N ALA A 24 7.90 14.61 17.85
CA ALA A 24 9.35 14.68 17.96
C ALA A 24 9.93 13.83 19.10
N LYS A 25 9.14 13.56 20.16
CA LYS A 25 9.54 12.74 21.31
C LYS A 25 9.21 11.25 21.19
N PHE A 26 8.16 10.89 20.46
CA PHE A 26 7.60 9.52 20.47
C PHE A 26 7.52 8.85 19.09
N ALA A 27 7.74 9.59 18.00
CA ALA A 27 7.87 9.02 16.66
C ALA A 27 9.37 9.05 16.25
N PRO A 28 9.89 8.00 15.58
CA PRO A 28 11.20 8.07 14.95
C PRO A 28 11.19 9.24 13.95
N GLN A 29 12.13 10.17 14.08
CA GLN A 29 12.21 11.31 13.18
C GLN A 29 12.87 10.86 11.88
N PRO A 30 12.30 11.18 10.71
CA PRO A 30 13.01 11.01 9.45
C PRO A 30 14.27 11.89 9.50
N ALA A 31 15.40 11.35 9.03
CA ALA A 31 16.62 12.12 8.90
C ALA A 31 16.33 13.39 8.05
N PRO A 32 16.88 14.55 8.41
CA PRO A 32 16.70 15.75 7.60
C PRO A 32 17.19 15.47 6.18
N ALA A 33 16.33 15.75 5.19
CA ALA A 33 16.73 15.66 3.79
C ALA A 33 18.00 16.49 3.57
N PRO A 34 19.07 15.93 2.99
CA PRO A 34 20.27 16.71 2.71
C PRO A 34 19.88 17.87 1.79
N ALA A 35 20.34 19.07 2.14
CA ALA A 35 20.24 20.23 1.27
C ALA A 35 20.84 19.84 -0.09
N ALA A 36 20.16 20.16 -1.19
CA ALA A 36 20.65 19.93 -2.53
C ALA A 36 22.04 20.57 -2.68
N ALA A 37 23.08 19.75 -2.58
CA ALA A 37 24.43 20.14 -2.91
C ALA A 37 24.49 20.21 -4.44
N ILE A 38 24.53 21.42 -4.96
CA ILE A 38 24.92 21.70 -6.34
C ILE A 38 26.39 21.32 -6.40
N VAL A 39 26.70 20.18 -7.01
CA VAL A 39 28.08 19.74 -7.21
C VAL A 39 28.60 20.42 -8.48
N ASP A 40 29.14 21.64 -8.32
CA ASP A 40 30.13 22.19 -9.24
C ASP A 40 31.48 21.61 -8.82
N GLU A 41 31.89 20.49 -9.42
CA GLU A 41 33.28 20.04 -9.40
C GLU A 41 33.56 19.20 -10.64
N ALA A 42 33.58 19.90 -11.78
CA ALA A 42 34.15 19.41 -13.03
C ALA A 42 35.30 20.34 -13.44
N GLU A 43 36.27 20.57 -12.54
CA GLU A 43 37.56 21.18 -12.88
C GLU A 43 38.49 21.07 -11.67
N ASN A 44 39.48 20.16 -11.76
CA ASN A 44 40.76 20.12 -11.01
C ASN A 44 41.12 18.73 -10.47
N LEU A 45 41.50 17.82 -11.36
CA LEU A 45 42.53 16.83 -11.07
C LEU A 45 43.36 16.60 -12.34
N VAL A 46 44.24 17.54 -12.64
CA VAL A 46 45.45 17.28 -13.44
C VAL A 46 46.53 16.87 -12.44
N VAL A 47 47.01 15.63 -12.52
CA VAL A 47 48.24 15.21 -11.83
C VAL A 47 49.25 14.80 -12.90
N ASP A 48 50.35 15.54 -12.91
CA ASP A 48 51.53 15.44 -13.77
C ASP A 48 52.34 14.16 -13.43
N PRO A 49 52.90 13.40 -14.41
CA PRO A 49 53.54 12.12 -14.16
C PRO A 49 55.07 12.28 -14.06
N ALA A 50 55.66 12.08 -12.88
CA ALA A 50 57.10 11.82 -12.77
C ALA A 50 57.51 11.17 -11.44
N ALA A 51 58.39 10.15 -11.57
CA ALA A 51 59.30 9.54 -10.59
C ALA A 51 58.90 8.17 -9.97
N PRO A 52 59.88 7.27 -9.73
CA PRO A 52 59.79 5.86 -10.11
C PRO A 52 59.50 4.89 -8.95
N VAL A 53 58.97 3.72 -9.31
CA VAL A 53 58.69 2.57 -8.44
C VAL A 53 59.97 1.76 -8.20
N GLU A 54 60.39 1.62 -6.94
CA GLU A 54 61.36 0.62 -6.50
C GLU A 54 60.71 -0.77 -6.42
N LYS A 55 61.37 -1.76 -7.05
CA LYS A 55 61.06 -3.19 -6.91
C LYS A 55 61.63 -3.73 -5.58
N PRO A 56 61.04 -4.80 -5.04
CA PRO A 56 61.84 -5.84 -4.40
C PRO A 56 61.71 -7.20 -5.08
N ASP A 57 62.74 -7.99 -4.86
CA ASP A 57 63.18 -9.18 -5.57
C ASP A 57 62.28 -10.42 -5.45
N ALA A 58 62.39 -11.26 -6.47
CA ALA A 58 61.94 -12.65 -6.47
C ALA A 58 62.97 -13.56 -5.79
N THR A 59 62.53 -14.61 -5.08
CA THR A 59 63.21 -15.93 -5.03
C THR A 59 62.35 -17.00 -4.33
N GLY A 60 62.32 -18.21 -4.92
CA GLY A 60 61.88 -19.50 -4.31
C GLY A 60 60.50 -20.01 -4.76
N ILE A 61 60.32 -20.75 -5.88
CA ILE A 61 60.50 -22.22 -6.08
C ILE A 61 59.52 -23.00 -5.18
N GLU A 62 58.53 -23.80 -5.62
CA GLU A 62 58.56 -24.94 -6.57
C GLU A 62 57.24 -25.13 -7.35
N THR A 63 57.39 -25.46 -8.62
CA THR A 63 56.41 -26.00 -9.57
C THR A 63 56.34 -27.52 -9.43
N ASP A 64 55.13 -28.09 -9.40
CA ASP A 64 54.92 -29.50 -9.73
C ASP A 64 54.24 -29.58 -11.10
N ASP A 65 55.05 -29.97 -12.10
CA ASP A 65 54.66 -30.26 -13.46
C ASP A 65 54.09 -31.68 -13.54
N SER A 66 52.84 -31.84 -13.98
CA SER A 66 52.54 -33.01 -14.81
C SER A 66 51.34 -32.82 -15.74
N VAL A 67 51.66 -33.01 -17.02
CA VAL A 67 50.82 -33.43 -18.15
C VAL A 67 49.95 -32.38 -18.84
N ALA A 68 50.58 -31.74 -19.84
CA ALA A 68 49.92 -31.36 -21.07
C ALA A 68 49.63 -32.61 -21.91
N ASP A 69 48.39 -32.77 -22.38
CA ASP A 69 48.15 -33.29 -23.72
C ASP A 69 47.10 -32.42 -24.41
N GLY A 70 47.46 -31.92 -25.58
CA GLY A 70 46.76 -30.88 -26.29
C GLY A 70 45.60 -31.44 -27.09
N GLN A 71 44.39 -30.95 -26.80
CA GLN A 71 43.37 -30.80 -27.82
C GLN A 71 43.34 -29.34 -28.25
N LYS A 72 43.82 -29.10 -29.47
CA LYS A 72 43.57 -27.87 -30.22
C LYS A 72 42.06 -27.69 -30.31
N PHE A 73 41.52 -26.70 -29.60
CA PHE A 73 40.22 -26.14 -29.94
C PHE A 73 40.43 -25.36 -31.24
N GLU A 74 39.89 -25.90 -32.32
CA GLU A 74 39.70 -25.15 -33.55
C GLU A 74 38.83 -23.93 -33.22
N ASN A 75 39.36 -22.73 -33.51
CA ASN A 75 38.56 -21.52 -33.62
C ASN A 75 37.57 -21.72 -34.77
N SER A 76 36.39 -22.25 -34.47
CA SER A 76 35.19 -21.89 -35.21
C SER A 76 34.58 -20.70 -34.48
N GLU A 77 34.80 -19.50 -35.02
CA GLU A 77 33.91 -18.36 -34.82
C GLU A 77 32.53 -18.75 -35.37
N SER A 78 31.78 -19.57 -34.63
CA SER A 78 30.34 -19.58 -34.74
C SER A 78 29.86 -18.53 -33.76
N GLU A 79 29.71 -17.29 -34.22
CA GLU A 79 28.85 -16.34 -33.53
C GLU A 79 27.52 -17.06 -33.30
N SER A 80 27.18 -17.34 -32.04
CA SER A 80 25.87 -17.87 -31.70
C SER A 80 24.88 -16.79 -32.13
N GLU A 81 24.18 -17.00 -33.25
CA GLU A 81 23.17 -16.03 -33.71
C GLU A 81 22.07 -15.98 -32.64
N ARG A 82 22.11 -14.94 -31.81
CA ARG A 82 21.10 -14.66 -30.78
C ARG A 82 19.73 -14.64 -31.48
N SER A 83 18.78 -15.42 -30.96
CA SER A 83 17.41 -15.41 -31.50
C SER A 83 16.88 -13.98 -31.52
N THR A 84 16.32 -13.56 -32.66
CA THR A 84 15.70 -12.25 -32.83
C THR A 84 14.20 -12.28 -32.52
N GLN A 85 13.61 -13.48 -32.42
CA GLN A 85 12.20 -13.67 -32.15
C GLN A 85 11.99 -13.91 -30.65
N PRO A 86 11.12 -13.12 -30.01
CA PRO A 86 10.79 -13.32 -28.60
C PRO A 86 9.88 -14.53 -28.42
N GLU A 87 10.03 -15.18 -27.28
CA GLU A 87 9.22 -16.33 -26.85
C GLU A 87 8.66 -16.04 -25.46
N TRP A 88 7.49 -16.59 -25.17
CA TRP A 88 6.85 -16.49 -23.87
C TRP A 88 6.90 -17.84 -23.18
N ILE A 89 7.37 -17.85 -21.94
CA ILE A 89 7.47 -19.05 -21.13
C ILE A 89 6.66 -18.83 -19.87
N THR A 90 5.89 -19.85 -19.48
CA THR A 90 5.07 -19.82 -18.27
C THR A 90 5.59 -20.81 -17.23
N LEU A 91 5.73 -20.34 -15.99
CA LEU A 91 5.96 -21.19 -14.83
C LEU A 91 4.69 -21.24 -13.97
N GLY A 92 4.35 -22.41 -13.46
CA GLY A 92 3.19 -22.64 -12.61
C GLY A 92 1.99 -23.17 -13.39
N SER A 93 0.81 -23.16 -12.77
CA SER A 93 -0.41 -23.63 -13.42
C SER A 93 -1.67 -23.14 -12.71
N MET A 94 -2.69 -22.82 -13.51
CA MET A 94 -4.03 -22.45 -13.07
C MET A 94 -4.97 -23.67 -12.88
N ALA A 95 -4.50 -24.89 -13.17
CA ALA A 95 -5.31 -26.11 -13.07
C ALA A 95 -5.87 -26.28 -11.65
N ALA A 96 -7.09 -26.81 -11.53
CA ALA A 96 -7.78 -26.92 -10.23
C ALA A 96 -7.01 -27.77 -9.20
N GLN A 97 -6.25 -28.76 -9.67
CA GLN A 97 -5.41 -29.66 -8.89
C GLN A 97 -3.96 -29.17 -8.72
N SER A 98 -3.60 -28.03 -9.32
CA SER A 98 -2.28 -27.43 -9.18
C SER A 98 -2.04 -27.00 -7.73
N ASN A 99 -0.82 -27.23 -7.23
CA ASN A 99 -0.39 -26.71 -5.94
C ASN A 99 0.37 -25.38 -6.06
N TYR A 100 0.49 -24.81 -7.27
CA TYR A 100 1.11 -23.50 -7.44
C TYR A 100 0.11 -22.38 -7.14
N TYR A 101 0.54 -21.39 -6.36
CA TYR A 101 -0.25 -20.19 -6.06
C TYR A 101 -0.08 -19.07 -7.09
N MET A 102 0.83 -19.26 -8.05
CA MET A 102 1.07 -18.30 -9.11
C MET A 102 1.24 -18.98 -10.47
N LEU A 103 0.82 -18.27 -11.51
CA LEU A 103 1.20 -18.49 -12.90
C LEU A 103 2.02 -17.28 -13.35
N VAL A 104 3.30 -17.50 -13.67
CA VAL A 104 4.27 -16.46 -14.01
C VAL A 104 4.60 -16.55 -15.49
N THR A 105 4.31 -15.49 -16.25
CA THR A 105 4.65 -15.39 -17.68
C THR A 105 5.88 -14.50 -17.85
N ILE A 106 6.91 -15.07 -18.49
CA ILE A 106 8.19 -14.42 -18.76
C ILE A 106 8.33 -14.26 -20.26
N ASN A 107 8.81 -13.10 -20.69
CA ASN A 107 9.11 -12.82 -22.09
C ASN A 107 10.62 -12.84 -22.27
N THR A 108 11.13 -13.62 -23.23
CA THR A 108 12.57 -13.63 -23.52
C THR A 108 13.07 -12.28 -24.01
N ARG A 109 12.20 -11.44 -24.61
CA ARG A 109 12.50 -10.02 -24.81
C ARG A 109 12.62 -9.30 -23.47
N GLY A 110 13.83 -8.87 -23.19
CA GLY A 110 14.29 -8.29 -21.93
C GLY A 110 14.47 -9.28 -20.79
N GLY A 111 14.17 -10.57 -20.99
CA GLY A 111 14.29 -11.62 -19.98
C GLY A 111 13.56 -11.30 -18.68
N GLY A 112 12.45 -10.55 -18.78
CA GLY A 112 11.71 -9.96 -17.67
C GLY A 112 10.37 -10.64 -17.44
N ILE A 113 9.78 -10.40 -16.26
CA ILE A 113 8.45 -10.90 -15.92
C ILE A 113 7.40 -10.00 -16.56
N GLU A 114 6.60 -10.57 -17.46
CA GLU A 114 5.54 -9.82 -18.14
C GLU A 114 4.24 -9.84 -17.31
N ARG A 115 3.95 -10.97 -16.67
CA ARG A 115 2.71 -11.18 -15.92
C ARG A 115 2.90 -12.13 -14.75
N ILE A 116 2.24 -11.85 -13.63
CA ILE A 116 2.09 -12.78 -12.50
C ILE A 116 0.60 -12.83 -12.17
N GLU A 117 0.00 -14.02 -12.23
CA GLU A 117 -1.40 -14.27 -11.91
C GLU A 117 -1.50 -15.13 -10.66
N LEU A 118 -2.32 -14.71 -9.68
CA LEU A 118 -2.55 -15.51 -8.47
C LEU A 118 -3.57 -16.60 -8.76
N THR A 119 -3.19 -17.85 -8.50
CA THR A 119 -3.95 -19.06 -8.81
C THR A 119 -4.36 -19.86 -7.57
N GLU A 120 -4.09 -19.35 -6.36
CA GLU A 120 -4.58 -19.97 -5.12
C GLU A 120 -6.10 -20.12 -5.15
N ARG A 121 -6.59 -21.28 -4.69
CA ARG A 121 -8.01 -21.60 -4.62
C ARG A 121 -8.48 -21.72 -3.18
N ASP A 122 -9.74 -21.34 -2.94
CA ASP A 122 -10.41 -21.55 -1.66
C ASP A 122 -10.87 -23.01 -1.50
N GLU A 123 -11.45 -23.34 -0.33
CA GLU A 123 -11.99 -24.67 -0.05
C GLU A 123 -13.12 -25.08 -1.02
N GLY A 124 -13.77 -24.12 -1.68
CA GLY A 124 -14.80 -24.33 -2.69
C GLY A 124 -14.27 -24.52 -4.12
N GLY A 125 -12.94 -24.46 -4.31
CA GLY A 125 -12.28 -24.58 -5.61
C GLY A 125 -12.33 -23.32 -6.47
N LYS A 126 -12.83 -22.19 -5.95
CA LYS A 126 -12.82 -20.89 -6.64
C LYS A 126 -11.50 -20.18 -6.44
N LEU A 127 -11.18 -19.21 -7.28
CA LEU A 127 -9.96 -18.42 -7.11
C LEU A 127 -10.09 -17.57 -5.85
N ARG A 128 -9.17 -17.77 -4.89
CA ARG A 128 -9.11 -16.97 -3.66
C ARG A 128 -8.87 -15.50 -3.95
N TYR A 129 -8.12 -15.20 -5.03
CA TYR A 129 -7.87 -13.84 -5.49
C TYR A 129 -8.17 -13.72 -6.99
N HIS A 130 -9.25 -13.01 -7.31
CA HIS A 130 -9.70 -12.71 -8.69
C HIS A 130 -9.91 -11.21 -8.87
N ARG A 131 -9.94 -10.66 -10.09
CA ARG A 131 -10.20 -9.22 -10.29
C ARG A 131 -11.63 -8.86 -9.89
N VAL A 132 -11.78 -7.93 -8.94
CA VAL A 132 -13.11 -7.53 -8.42
C VAL A 132 -13.87 -6.56 -9.33
N ASP A 133 -13.15 -5.84 -10.18
CA ASP A 133 -13.66 -4.85 -11.12
C ASP A 133 -13.99 -5.45 -12.50
N THR A 134 -13.59 -6.70 -12.72
CA THR A 134 -13.71 -7.43 -13.98
C THR A 134 -14.68 -8.59 -13.77
N ARG A 135 -15.85 -8.54 -14.42
CA ARG A 135 -16.89 -9.58 -14.32
C ARG A 135 -16.94 -10.51 -15.54
N GLU A 136 -16.17 -10.19 -16.58
CA GLU A 136 -16.08 -10.99 -17.79
C GLU A 136 -15.44 -12.36 -17.52
N GLY A 137 -15.83 -13.35 -18.32
CA GLY A 137 -15.19 -14.66 -18.31
C GLY A 137 -13.75 -14.59 -18.81
N TYR A 138 -12.87 -15.30 -18.13
CA TYR A 138 -11.45 -15.34 -18.46
C TYR A 138 -11.11 -16.56 -19.32
N LEU A 139 -10.44 -16.32 -20.44
CA LEU A 139 -9.95 -17.36 -21.34
C LEU A 139 -8.51 -17.77 -21.01
N GLY A 140 -7.67 -16.82 -20.58
CA GLY A 140 -6.22 -17.00 -20.50
C GLY A 140 -5.50 -15.74 -20.97
N TYR A 141 -4.35 -15.43 -20.40
CA TYR A 141 -3.43 -14.47 -20.98
C TYR A 141 -2.80 -15.09 -22.23
N LEU A 142 -2.97 -14.46 -23.39
CA LEU A 142 -2.51 -15.00 -24.69
C LEU A 142 -1.34 -14.22 -25.30
N ALA A 143 -0.89 -13.15 -24.64
CA ALA A 143 0.04 -12.15 -25.19
C ALA A 143 -0.33 -11.76 -26.63
N ALA A 144 -1.62 -11.62 -26.91
CA ALA A 144 -2.16 -11.55 -28.25
C ALA A 144 -1.68 -10.32 -29.01
N GLU A 145 -1.26 -10.52 -30.26
CA GLU A 145 -0.84 -9.48 -31.20
C GLU A 145 -1.58 -9.65 -32.53
N ALA A 146 -1.75 -8.56 -33.28
CA ALA A 146 -2.41 -8.64 -34.59
C ALA A 146 -1.62 -9.56 -35.53
N ALA A 147 -2.30 -10.51 -36.16
CA ALA A 147 -1.66 -11.42 -37.11
C ALA A 147 -1.25 -10.66 -38.38
N THR A 148 -0.14 -11.07 -38.99
CA THR A 148 0.39 -10.45 -40.22
C THR A 148 -0.13 -11.12 -41.50
N SER A 149 -0.61 -12.36 -41.39
CA SER A 149 -1.00 -13.20 -42.53
C SER A 149 -2.48 -13.15 -42.87
N ILE A 150 -3.35 -13.03 -41.87
CA ILE A 150 -4.81 -12.97 -41.99
C ILE A 150 -5.40 -12.04 -40.93
N ASP A 151 -6.64 -11.61 -41.11
CA ASP A 151 -7.40 -10.87 -40.10
C ASP A 151 -7.62 -11.74 -38.86
N GLY A 152 -6.94 -11.41 -37.76
CA GLY A 152 -6.92 -12.21 -36.55
C GLY A 152 -5.90 -11.74 -35.53
N VAL A 153 -5.80 -12.44 -34.41
CA VAL A 153 -4.72 -12.26 -33.43
C VAL A 153 -3.94 -13.55 -33.22
N THR A 154 -2.61 -13.46 -33.26
CA THR A 154 -1.72 -14.58 -32.96
C THR A 154 -1.70 -14.85 -31.46
N VAL A 155 -1.82 -16.13 -31.10
CA VAL A 155 -1.64 -16.64 -29.74
C VAL A 155 -0.14 -16.84 -29.49
N ASN A 156 0.43 -16.04 -28.61
CA ASN A 156 1.87 -16.06 -28.31
C ASN A 156 2.19 -16.85 -27.04
N VAL A 157 1.21 -17.03 -26.16
CA VAL A 157 1.33 -17.84 -24.94
C VAL A 157 0.01 -18.53 -24.64
N VAL A 158 0.08 -19.74 -24.08
CA VAL A 158 -1.07 -20.47 -23.54
C VAL A 158 -0.64 -21.00 -22.17
N GLY A 159 -1.21 -20.44 -21.10
CA GLY A 159 -0.82 -20.79 -19.74
C GLY A 159 -1.34 -22.17 -19.31
N PRO A 160 -0.53 -22.99 -18.60
CA PRO A 160 -0.98 -24.28 -18.10
C PRO A 160 -2.20 -24.19 -17.19
N GLY A 161 -3.20 -25.04 -17.46
CA GLY A 161 -4.46 -25.12 -16.74
C GLY A 161 -5.42 -23.95 -16.97
N THR A 162 -5.11 -23.03 -17.89
CA THR A 162 -6.04 -21.97 -18.30
C THR A 162 -7.17 -22.53 -19.18
N PRO A 163 -8.32 -21.86 -19.27
CA PRO A 163 -9.39 -22.26 -20.20
C PRO A 163 -8.94 -22.38 -21.66
N ALA A 164 -8.00 -21.54 -22.10
CA ALA A 164 -7.39 -21.62 -23.43
C ALA A 164 -6.68 -22.95 -23.66
N GLU A 165 -5.84 -23.39 -22.71
CA GLU A 165 -5.15 -24.69 -22.81
C GLU A 165 -6.16 -25.85 -22.82
N ILE A 166 -7.15 -25.81 -21.92
CA ILE A 166 -8.18 -26.84 -21.79
C ILE A 166 -9.02 -26.95 -23.07
N ALA A 167 -9.29 -25.83 -23.73
CA ALA A 167 -9.99 -25.78 -25.01
C ALA A 167 -9.15 -26.29 -26.19
N GLY A 168 -7.84 -26.54 -26.00
CA GLY A 168 -6.94 -27.05 -27.03
C GLY A 168 -6.30 -25.96 -27.90
N LEU A 169 -6.30 -24.71 -27.43
CA LEU A 169 -5.59 -23.60 -28.07
C LEU A 169 -4.08 -23.81 -27.98
N GLN A 170 -3.35 -23.47 -29.05
CA GLN A 170 -1.91 -23.67 -29.14
C GLN A 170 -1.19 -22.36 -29.48
N VAL A 171 0.06 -22.23 -29.03
CA VAL A 171 0.94 -21.14 -29.46
C VAL A 171 1.08 -21.18 -30.98
N GLY A 172 0.93 -20.03 -31.61
CA GLY A 172 0.91 -19.86 -33.06
C GLY A 172 -0.47 -19.94 -33.71
N ASP A 173 -1.51 -20.40 -33.00
CA ASP A 173 -2.89 -20.31 -33.51
C ASP A 173 -3.27 -18.85 -33.74
N ILE A 174 -4.03 -18.56 -34.81
CA ILE A 174 -4.57 -17.23 -35.09
C ILE A 174 -6.07 -17.23 -34.78
N ILE A 175 -6.49 -16.49 -33.76
CA ILE A 175 -7.90 -16.34 -33.40
C ILE A 175 -8.55 -15.33 -34.35
N THR A 176 -9.58 -15.77 -35.05
CA THR A 176 -10.31 -14.97 -36.07
C THR A 176 -11.72 -14.58 -35.59
N SER A 177 -12.32 -15.38 -34.70
CA SER A 177 -13.58 -15.05 -34.04
C SER A 177 -13.68 -15.66 -32.65
N VAL A 178 -14.43 -14.98 -31.76
CA VAL A 178 -14.79 -15.47 -30.43
C VAL A 178 -16.28 -15.18 -30.20
N GLY A 179 -17.06 -16.21 -29.88
CA GLY A 179 -18.51 -16.08 -29.67
C GLY A 179 -19.26 -15.50 -30.88
N GLY A 180 -18.78 -15.78 -32.10
CA GLY A 180 -19.32 -15.23 -33.35
C GLY A 180 -18.98 -13.76 -33.63
N ARG A 181 -18.17 -13.11 -32.78
CA ARG A 181 -17.64 -11.75 -33.01
C ARG A 181 -16.28 -11.86 -33.68
N SER A 182 -16.07 -11.12 -34.76
CA SER A 182 -14.77 -11.10 -35.46
C SER A 182 -13.70 -10.44 -34.59
N VAL A 183 -12.50 -11.02 -34.61
CA VAL A 183 -11.31 -10.56 -33.90
C VAL A 183 -10.25 -10.17 -34.92
N THR A 184 -9.75 -8.93 -34.86
CA THR A 184 -8.70 -8.41 -35.76
C THR A 184 -7.51 -7.83 -34.99
N ASN A 185 -7.69 -7.56 -33.71
CA ASN A 185 -6.66 -7.04 -32.82
C ASN A 185 -7.01 -7.37 -31.35
N ARG A 186 -6.07 -7.09 -30.45
CA ARG A 186 -6.23 -7.33 -29.00
C ARG A 186 -7.49 -6.70 -28.42
N GLN A 187 -7.83 -5.47 -28.81
CA GLN A 187 -9.02 -4.79 -28.30
C GLN A 187 -10.31 -5.49 -28.75
N SER A 188 -10.39 -5.94 -30.00
CA SER A 188 -11.54 -6.72 -30.48
C SER A 188 -11.66 -8.07 -29.78
N LEU A 189 -10.55 -8.72 -29.43
CA LEU A 189 -10.55 -9.95 -28.62
C LEU A 189 -11.15 -9.69 -27.23
N GLN A 190 -10.71 -8.62 -26.54
CA GLN A 190 -11.27 -8.23 -25.25
C GLN A 190 -12.77 -7.88 -25.37
N ASN A 191 -13.14 -7.08 -26.37
CA ASN A 191 -14.54 -6.73 -26.62
C ASN A 191 -15.42 -7.94 -26.97
N ALA A 192 -14.83 -9.02 -27.50
CA ALA A 192 -15.57 -10.26 -27.76
C ALA A 192 -15.92 -11.02 -26.48
N LEU A 193 -15.11 -10.86 -25.42
CA LEU A 193 -15.31 -11.50 -24.12
C LEU A 193 -16.09 -10.64 -23.12
N VAL A 194 -16.23 -9.33 -23.36
CA VAL A 194 -16.77 -8.36 -22.37
C VAL A 194 -18.15 -8.68 -21.81
N ASP A 195 -19.01 -9.36 -22.59
CA ASP A 195 -20.38 -9.72 -22.20
C ASP A 195 -20.50 -11.14 -21.63
N SER A 196 -19.40 -11.90 -21.63
CA SER A 196 -19.36 -13.24 -21.06
C SER A 196 -19.27 -13.20 -19.54
N VAL A 197 -19.59 -14.30 -18.87
CA VAL A 197 -19.35 -14.48 -17.43
C VAL A 197 -18.59 -15.79 -17.16
N PRO A 198 -17.93 -15.92 -16.00
CA PRO A 198 -17.33 -17.18 -15.60
C PRO A 198 -18.34 -18.35 -15.67
N GLY A 199 -17.95 -19.43 -16.34
CA GLY A 199 -18.79 -20.60 -16.58
C GLY A 199 -19.48 -20.63 -17.95
N ASP A 200 -19.49 -19.52 -18.70
CA ASP A 200 -19.99 -19.51 -20.08
C ASP A 200 -19.14 -20.41 -20.97
N SER A 201 -19.80 -21.15 -21.87
CA SER A 201 -19.13 -21.87 -22.96
C SER A 201 -19.19 -21.01 -24.23
N ILE A 202 -18.03 -20.67 -24.77
CA ILE A 202 -17.92 -19.87 -25.99
C ILE A 202 -17.14 -20.62 -27.07
N ASP A 203 -17.53 -20.42 -28.32
CA ASP A 203 -16.82 -20.96 -29.47
C ASP A 203 -15.71 -20.00 -29.91
N ILE A 204 -14.50 -20.54 -30.09
CA ILE A 204 -13.32 -19.80 -30.57
C ILE A 204 -12.96 -20.34 -31.95
N GLU A 205 -13.01 -19.48 -32.97
CA GLU A 205 -12.58 -19.85 -34.32
C GLU A 205 -11.11 -19.49 -34.50
N VAL A 206 -10.30 -20.51 -34.80
CA VAL A 206 -8.85 -20.38 -34.96
C VAL A 206 -8.36 -20.96 -36.27
N VAL A 207 -7.31 -20.37 -36.82
CA VAL A 207 -6.54 -20.92 -37.92
C VAL A 207 -5.19 -21.38 -37.37
N ARG A 208 -4.96 -22.69 -37.38
CA ARG A 208 -3.71 -23.28 -36.90
C ARG A 208 -2.58 -23.05 -37.90
N GLN A 209 -1.35 -22.84 -37.42
CA GLN A 209 -0.18 -22.63 -38.28
C GLN A 209 -0.06 -23.71 -39.37
N GLY A 210 0.13 -23.27 -40.61
CA GLY A 210 0.22 -24.14 -41.79
C GLY A 210 -1.12 -24.61 -42.36
N GLY A 211 -2.23 -24.35 -41.66
CA GLY A 211 -3.60 -24.58 -42.13
C GLY A 211 -4.24 -23.33 -42.75
N THR A 212 -5.21 -23.52 -43.63
CA THR A 212 -6.02 -22.42 -44.22
C THR A 212 -7.49 -22.48 -43.84
N SER A 213 -7.93 -23.58 -43.22
CA SER A 213 -9.33 -23.77 -42.81
C SER A 213 -9.49 -23.41 -41.34
N PRO A 214 -10.45 -22.55 -40.97
CA PRO A 214 -10.74 -22.28 -39.58
C PRO A 214 -11.31 -23.51 -38.89
N MET A 215 -10.94 -23.70 -37.63
CA MET A 215 -11.46 -24.73 -36.73
C MET A 215 -12.09 -24.07 -35.50
N THR A 216 -13.14 -24.67 -34.98
CA THR A 216 -13.85 -24.16 -33.80
C THR A 216 -13.44 -24.94 -32.56
N LEU A 217 -13.05 -24.22 -31.53
CA LEU A 217 -12.68 -24.74 -30.21
C LEU A 217 -13.69 -24.23 -29.17
N PRO A 218 -14.52 -25.09 -28.55
CA PRO A 218 -15.37 -24.69 -27.45
C PRO A 218 -14.54 -24.50 -26.17
N ALA A 219 -14.64 -23.33 -25.54
CA ALA A 219 -13.93 -22.99 -24.30
C ALA A 219 -14.93 -22.63 -23.19
N VAL A 220 -14.77 -23.23 -22.01
CA VAL A 220 -15.51 -22.85 -20.81
C VAL A 220 -14.70 -21.84 -20.02
N LEU A 221 -15.18 -20.61 -19.93
CA LEU A 221 -14.46 -19.51 -19.30
C LEU A 221 -14.40 -19.66 -17.78
N SER A 222 -13.30 -19.19 -17.17
CA SER A 222 -13.12 -19.20 -15.71
C SER A 222 -13.30 -17.81 -15.09
N GLU A 223 -13.19 -17.74 -13.76
CA GLU A 223 -12.98 -16.48 -13.05
C GLU A 223 -11.65 -15.84 -13.51
N TYR A 224 -11.62 -14.51 -13.59
CA TYR A 224 -10.42 -13.77 -13.98
C TYR A 224 -9.43 -13.70 -12.81
N PRO A 225 -8.27 -14.39 -12.86
CA PRO A 225 -7.31 -14.40 -11.76
C PRO A 225 -6.77 -13.00 -11.50
N LEU A 226 -6.43 -12.70 -10.25
CA LEU A 226 -5.77 -11.43 -9.97
C LEU A 226 -4.37 -11.42 -10.58
N ASP A 227 -4.16 -10.56 -11.55
CA ASP A 227 -2.86 -10.31 -12.17
C ASP A 227 -2.07 -9.26 -11.37
N ILE A 228 -1.30 -9.70 -10.38
CA ILE A 228 -0.55 -8.82 -9.49
C ILE A 228 0.55 -8.04 -10.21
N VAL A 229 1.15 -8.59 -11.27
CA VAL A 229 2.07 -7.91 -12.18
C VAL A 229 1.54 -8.06 -13.60
N ARG A 230 1.57 -6.98 -14.39
CA ARG A 230 1.11 -6.96 -15.78
C ARG A 230 1.68 -5.76 -16.54
N LEU A 231 1.62 -5.82 -17.87
CA LEU A 231 1.89 -4.66 -18.70
C LEU A 231 0.81 -3.59 -18.56
N ALA A 232 1.20 -2.32 -18.64
CA ALA A 232 0.25 -1.21 -18.54
C ALA A 232 -0.86 -1.24 -19.62
N LYS A 233 -0.54 -1.77 -20.82
CA LYS A 233 -1.51 -1.95 -21.92
C LYS A 233 -2.61 -2.96 -21.59
N ASP A 234 -2.35 -3.88 -20.67
CA ASP A 234 -3.31 -4.89 -20.20
C ASP A 234 -4.02 -4.43 -18.92
N GLY A 235 -3.95 -3.12 -18.63
CA GLY A 235 -4.47 -2.41 -17.46
C GLY A 235 -6.00 -2.46 -17.29
N GLY A 236 -6.76 -2.65 -18.37
CA GLY A 236 -8.22 -2.56 -18.36
C GLY A 236 -8.70 -1.23 -17.76
N ALA A 237 -9.71 -1.28 -16.88
CA ALA A 237 -10.28 -0.10 -16.23
C ALA A 237 -9.29 0.68 -15.33
N ASP A 238 -8.21 0.03 -14.89
CA ASP A 238 -7.17 0.62 -14.04
C ASP A 238 -6.06 1.29 -14.85
N GLN A 239 -6.15 1.25 -16.18
CA GLN A 239 -5.14 1.85 -17.05
C GLN A 239 -5.09 3.37 -16.85
N VAL A 240 -3.87 3.86 -16.69
CA VAL A 240 -3.56 5.29 -16.63
C VAL A 240 -2.84 5.65 -17.91
N GLU A 241 -3.40 6.61 -18.65
CA GLU A 241 -2.74 7.21 -19.79
C GLU A 241 -1.36 7.77 -19.37
N GLY A 242 -0.35 7.54 -20.20
CA GLY A 242 1.04 7.86 -19.89
C GLY A 242 1.82 6.74 -19.20
N ASN A 243 1.19 5.75 -18.55
CA ASN A 243 1.93 4.60 -18.04
C ASN A 243 2.59 3.81 -19.18
N LEU A 244 3.87 3.47 -19.01
CA LEU A 244 4.62 2.73 -20.01
C LEU A 244 4.31 1.23 -19.90
N SER A 245 4.12 0.58 -21.05
CA SER A 245 3.93 -0.87 -21.13
C SER A 245 5.28 -1.56 -21.20
N ARG A 246 5.82 -1.97 -20.05
CA ARG A 246 7.18 -2.52 -19.93
C ARG A 246 7.21 -3.72 -18.99
N SER A 247 7.93 -4.78 -19.37
CA SER A 247 8.13 -5.95 -18.49
C SER A 247 8.81 -5.58 -17.19
N SER A 248 8.49 -6.32 -16.13
CA SER A 248 9.05 -6.16 -14.80
C SER A 248 10.42 -6.78 -14.67
N CYS A 249 11.18 -6.27 -13.71
CA CYS A 249 12.43 -6.86 -13.26
C CYS A 249 13.53 -6.94 -14.32
N LEU A 250 13.63 -6.01 -15.27
CA LEU A 250 14.65 -6.05 -16.33
C LEU A 250 16.08 -5.95 -15.79
N MET A 251 17.01 -6.71 -16.37
CA MET A 251 18.43 -6.71 -16.02
C MET A 251 19.27 -6.07 -17.14
N SER A 252 20.30 -5.30 -16.78
CA SER A 252 21.24 -4.70 -17.72
C SER A 252 22.62 -4.48 -17.09
N LEU A 253 23.62 -4.07 -17.88
CA LEU A 253 24.91 -3.61 -17.34
C LEU A 253 24.77 -2.16 -16.85
N SER A 254 25.19 -1.91 -15.60
CA SER A 254 25.21 -0.57 -15.00
C SER A 254 26.58 0.10 -15.11
N GLN A 255 27.65 -0.68 -15.19
CA GLN A 255 29.00 -0.20 -15.44
C GLN A 255 29.85 -1.29 -16.08
N VAL A 256 30.69 -0.85 -17.03
CA VAL A 256 31.71 -1.65 -17.70
C VAL A 256 32.98 -0.83 -17.74
N ASN A 257 34.01 -1.28 -17.02
CA ASN A 257 35.25 -0.54 -16.81
C ASN A 257 34.97 0.90 -16.36
N ARG A 258 35.32 1.88 -17.18
CA ARG A 258 35.12 3.31 -16.89
C ARG A 258 33.76 3.86 -17.35
N LYS A 259 33.01 3.15 -18.20
CA LYS A 259 31.70 3.61 -18.68
C LYS A 259 30.60 3.13 -17.77
N SER A 260 29.71 4.02 -17.37
CA SER A 260 28.58 3.71 -16.48
C SER A 260 27.32 4.44 -16.94
N ILE A 261 26.18 4.03 -16.40
CA ILE A 261 24.92 4.73 -16.62
C ILE A 261 24.99 6.11 -15.94
N GLY A 262 24.82 7.17 -16.73
CA GLY A 262 24.78 8.55 -16.25
C GLY A 262 23.59 8.84 -15.33
N LEU A 263 23.61 10.00 -14.67
CA LEU A 263 22.50 10.43 -13.83
C LEU A 263 21.26 10.70 -14.70
N GLY A 264 20.12 10.11 -14.33
CA GLY A 264 18.88 10.21 -15.10
C GLY A 264 18.81 9.31 -16.35
N GLU A 265 19.90 8.63 -16.71
CA GLU A 265 19.93 7.70 -17.83
C GLU A 265 19.41 6.30 -17.44
N THR A 266 18.82 5.61 -18.41
CA THR A 266 18.28 4.25 -18.23
C THR A 266 19.27 3.16 -18.62
N ARG A 267 20.29 3.50 -19.43
CA ARG A 267 21.28 2.57 -20.02
C ARG A 267 22.60 3.29 -20.28
N ILE A 268 23.68 2.53 -20.45
CA ILE A 268 24.97 3.06 -20.87
C ILE A 268 24.84 3.59 -22.30
N ALA A 269 25.37 4.78 -22.59
CA ALA A 269 25.33 5.35 -23.93
C ALA A 269 25.98 4.40 -24.96
N GLY A 270 25.25 4.08 -26.04
CA GLY A 270 25.65 3.10 -27.05
C GLY A 270 25.25 1.65 -26.76
N TYR A 271 24.71 1.36 -25.57
CA TYR A 271 24.12 0.07 -25.24
C TYR A 271 22.66 0.00 -25.69
N GLU A 272 22.21 -1.16 -26.17
CA GLU A 272 20.81 -1.39 -26.51
C GLU A 272 19.91 -1.31 -25.26
N SER A 273 18.63 -1.00 -25.47
CA SER A 273 17.69 -0.93 -24.34
C SER A 273 17.50 -2.33 -23.79
N PRO A 274 17.54 -2.54 -22.46
CA PRO A 274 17.27 -3.85 -21.89
C PRO A 274 15.86 -4.38 -22.21
N SER A 275 14.93 -3.52 -22.62
CA SER A 275 13.60 -3.96 -23.08
C SER A 275 13.59 -4.55 -24.49
N GLU A 276 14.66 -4.39 -25.28
CA GLU A 276 14.72 -4.87 -26.67
C GLU A 276 15.64 -6.09 -26.83
N LEU A 277 16.55 -6.31 -25.88
CA LEU A 277 17.49 -7.45 -25.89
C LEU A 277 16.73 -8.77 -25.72
N VAL A 278 16.83 -9.67 -26.70
CA VAL A 278 16.18 -10.99 -26.65
C VAL A 278 17.13 -12.01 -26.01
N TRP A 279 16.70 -12.61 -24.91
CA TRP A 279 17.44 -13.63 -24.18
C TRP A 279 17.17 -15.01 -24.76
N SER A 280 18.10 -15.94 -24.60
CA SER A 280 17.93 -17.34 -25.00
C SER A 280 17.61 -18.20 -23.79
N VAL A 281 16.71 -19.17 -23.94
CA VAL A 281 16.47 -20.17 -22.90
C VAL A 281 17.71 -21.05 -22.78
N ALA A 282 18.22 -21.20 -21.56
CA ALA A 282 19.42 -21.97 -21.27
C ALA A 282 19.10 -23.21 -20.43
N ASP A 283 19.96 -24.22 -20.54
CA ASP A 283 19.90 -25.40 -19.69
C ASP A 283 20.16 -25.03 -18.21
N PRO A 284 19.61 -25.82 -17.26
CA PRO A 284 19.96 -25.68 -15.85
C PRO A 284 21.47 -25.78 -15.63
N VAL A 285 21.99 -24.94 -14.73
CA VAL A 285 23.38 -25.07 -14.27
C VAL A 285 23.50 -26.36 -13.44
N GLU A 286 24.46 -27.23 -13.77
CA GLU A 286 24.68 -28.48 -13.04
C GLU A 286 24.86 -28.22 -11.53
N GLY A 287 24.09 -28.94 -10.70
CA GLY A 287 24.12 -28.80 -9.23
C GLY A 287 23.00 -27.92 -8.65
N GLU A 288 22.26 -27.19 -9.48
CA GLU A 288 21.07 -26.43 -9.06
C GLU A 288 19.80 -27.23 -9.39
N SER A 289 19.20 -27.89 -8.40
CA SER A 289 17.87 -28.49 -8.52
C SER A 289 16.89 -27.74 -7.62
N PRO A 290 16.17 -26.73 -8.14
CA PRO A 290 15.14 -26.07 -7.37
C PRO A 290 14.02 -27.07 -7.03
N ALA A 291 13.36 -26.88 -5.88
CA ALA A 291 12.28 -27.76 -5.43
C ALA A 291 10.98 -27.66 -6.26
N GLY A 292 11.01 -26.97 -7.41
CA GLY A 292 9.86 -26.66 -8.24
C GLY A 292 10.23 -26.41 -9.70
N GLN A 293 9.44 -25.58 -10.40
CA GLN A 293 9.69 -25.28 -11.80
C GLN A 293 10.70 -24.13 -11.91
N SER A 294 11.60 -24.21 -12.88
CA SER A 294 12.59 -23.17 -13.13
C SER A 294 12.77 -22.86 -14.61
N LEU A 295 13.29 -21.66 -14.86
CA LEU A 295 13.67 -21.15 -16.17
C LEU A 295 15.01 -20.45 -16.05
N ASN A 296 15.96 -20.79 -16.92
CA ASN A 296 17.23 -20.08 -17.05
C ASN A 296 17.25 -19.35 -18.39
N LEU A 297 17.75 -18.12 -18.35
CA LEU A 297 17.88 -17.24 -19.51
C LEU A 297 19.31 -16.73 -19.59
N ASP A 298 19.90 -16.81 -20.77
CA ASP A 298 21.22 -16.30 -21.08
C ASP A 298 21.16 -15.20 -22.15
N LEU A 299 21.99 -14.18 -21.97
CA LEU A 299 22.24 -13.12 -22.93
C LEU A 299 23.75 -12.93 -23.07
N GLU A 300 24.31 -13.45 -24.16
CA GLU A 300 25.71 -13.28 -24.51
C GLU A 300 25.89 -11.99 -25.29
N LEU A 301 26.61 -11.01 -24.73
CA LEU A 301 26.99 -9.78 -25.40
C LEU A 301 28.34 -9.98 -26.10
N SER A 302 28.33 -9.88 -27.42
CA SER A 302 29.50 -10.08 -28.27
C SER A 302 30.55 -8.97 -28.11
N ALA A 303 31.75 -9.18 -28.67
CA ALA A 303 32.82 -8.19 -28.62
C ALA A 303 32.41 -6.87 -29.29
N SER A 304 31.65 -6.92 -30.38
CA SER A 304 31.20 -5.74 -31.13
C SER A 304 30.17 -4.92 -30.33
N GLU A 305 29.22 -5.58 -29.67
CA GLU A 305 28.24 -4.94 -28.79
C GLU A 305 28.91 -4.30 -27.56
N MET A 306 29.89 -5.01 -26.98
CA MET A 306 30.60 -4.54 -25.79
C MET A 306 31.62 -3.44 -26.11
N GLN A 307 32.16 -3.39 -27.32
CA GLN A 307 33.12 -2.37 -27.74
C GLN A 307 32.53 -0.96 -27.63
N ALA A 308 31.26 -0.77 -28.00
CA ALA A 308 30.57 0.52 -27.90
C ALA A 308 30.54 1.05 -26.46
N ILE A 309 30.53 0.15 -25.47
CA ILE A 309 30.54 0.48 -24.04
C ILE A 309 31.89 0.28 -23.35
N GLY A 310 32.95 0.03 -24.11
CA GLY A 310 34.32 -0.06 -23.59
C GLY A 310 34.60 -1.33 -22.78
N GLY A 311 33.88 -2.42 -23.08
CA GLY A 311 34.10 -3.75 -22.51
C GLY A 311 34.54 -4.78 -23.52
N LYS A 312 34.70 -6.00 -23.03
CA LYS A 312 34.94 -7.25 -23.77
C LYS A 312 33.73 -8.17 -23.55
N PRO A 313 33.62 -9.29 -24.29
CA PRO A 313 32.45 -10.17 -24.23
C PRO A 313 32.07 -10.57 -22.80
N VAL A 314 30.76 -10.58 -22.53
CA VAL A 314 30.19 -11.02 -21.25
C VAL A 314 28.92 -11.80 -21.49
N ARG A 315 28.54 -12.66 -20.55
CA ARG A 315 27.23 -13.31 -20.54
C ARG A 315 26.45 -12.86 -19.32
N LEU A 316 25.25 -12.33 -19.53
CA LEU A 316 24.31 -12.13 -18.45
C LEU A 316 23.48 -13.41 -18.33
N ARG A 317 23.36 -13.97 -17.13
CA ARG A 317 22.44 -15.07 -16.86
C ARG A 317 21.43 -14.69 -15.82
N ARG A 318 20.25 -15.25 -15.96
CA ARG A 318 19.18 -15.11 -15.00
C ARG A 318 18.43 -16.41 -14.83
N SER A 319 18.15 -16.77 -13.59
CA SER A 319 17.21 -17.84 -13.27
C SER A 319 15.96 -17.31 -12.58
N TYR A 320 14.85 -17.99 -12.84
CA TYR A 320 13.61 -17.88 -12.09
C TYR A 320 13.20 -19.26 -11.64
N ALA A 321 12.86 -19.43 -10.37
CA ALA A 321 12.27 -20.66 -9.87
C ALA A 321 11.07 -20.37 -8.97
N ILE A 322 10.04 -21.21 -9.08
CA ILE A 322 8.85 -21.13 -8.23
C ILE A 322 8.60 -22.46 -7.53
N SER A 323 8.17 -22.37 -6.29
CA SER A 323 7.82 -23.53 -5.46
C SER A 323 6.30 -23.65 -5.31
N PRO A 324 5.75 -24.87 -5.16
CA PRO A 324 4.35 -25.06 -4.83
C PRO A 324 3.99 -24.37 -3.51
N LYS A 325 2.79 -23.78 -3.43
CA LYS A 325 2.24 -23.08 -2.26
C LYS A 325 3.11 -21.95 -1.72
N ASP A 326 3.88 -21.31 -2.60
CA ASP A 326 4.76 -20.21 -2.29
C ASP A 326 4.35 -18.96 -3.09
N TYR A 327 4.48 -17.79 -2.46
CA TYR A 327 4.26 -16.48 -3.07
C TYR A 327 5.56 -15.80 -3.51
N SER A 328 6.68 -16.53 -3.48
CA SER A 328 7.99 -16.04 -3.89
C SER A 328 8.48 -16.70 -5.19
N ILE A 329 9.28 -15.95 -5.92
CA ILE A 329 10.03 -16.41 -7.08
C ILE A 329 11.51 -16.27 -6.72
N ASP A 330 12.23 -17.38 -6.62
CA ASP A 330 13.68 -17.38 -6.45
C ASP A 330 14.32 -16.85 -7.74
N MET A 331 15.26 -15.92 -7.60
CA MET A 331 15.96 -15.30 -8.70
C MET A 331 17.47 -15.32 -8.48
N THR A 332 18.20 -15.76 -9.49
CA THR A 332 19.65 -15.58 -9.57
C THR A 332 19.97 -14.60 -10.68
N LEU A 333 20.82 -13.61 -10.39
CA LEU A 333 21.40 -12.69 -11.35
C LEU A 333 22.89 -12.97 -11.45
N GLN A 334 23.41 -13.14 -12.66
CA GLN A 334 24.82 -13.46 -12.87
C GLN A 334 25.38 -12.72 -14.09
N VAL A 335 26.62 -12.25 -13.98
CA VAL A 335 27.39 -11.68 -15.09
C VAL A 335 28.72 -12.41 -15.19
N ASP A 336 28.90 -13.17 -16.26
CA ASP A 336 30.12 -13.91 -16.57
C ASP A 336 31.03 -13.07 -17.44
N ASN A 337 32.31 -13.04 -17.10
CA ASN A 337 33.34 -12.48 -17.96
C ASN A 337 33.84 -13.55 -18.94
N LEU A 338 33.46 -13.42 -20.22
CA LEU A 338 33.85 -14.36 -21.27
C LEU A 338 35.20 -14.02 -21.91
N ALA A 339 35.86 -12.96 -21.46
CA ALA A 339 37.17 -12.56 -21.97
C ALA A 339 38.32 -13.21 -21.19
N ASP A 340 39.49 -13.25 -21.83
CA ASP A 340 40.73 -13.79 -21.23
C ASP A 340 41.39 -12.84 -20.21
N ASP A 341 40.83 -11.65 -20.00
CA ASP A 341 41.34 -10.63 -19.10
C ASP A 341 40.28 -10.20 -18.08
N PRO A 342 40.68 -9.72 -16.89
CA PRO A 342 39.75 -9.17 -15.92
C PRO A 342 39.03 -7.92 -16.44
N GLN A 343 37.80 -7.72 -16.00
CA GLN A 343 36.97 -6.56 -16.33
C GLN A 343 36.23 -6.04 -15.10
N ASP A 344 36.10 -4.73 -14.96
CA ASP A 344 35.25 -4.16 -13.92
C ASP A 344 33.80 -4.14 -14.39
N LEU A 345 32.93 -4.91 -13.72
CA LEU A 345 31.55 -5.10 -14.12
C LEU A 345 30.60 -4.74 -12.97
N ALA A 346 29.48 -4.14 -13.32
CA ALA A 346 28.32 -3.97 -12.45
C ALA A 346 27.04 -4.13 -13.27
N TYR A 347 26.01 -4.68 -12.66
CA TYR A 347 24.69 -4.82 -13.27
C TYR A 347 23.68 -3.86 -12.64
N ARG A 348 22.55 -3.71 -13.32
CA ARG A 348 21.34 -3.02 -12.90
C ARG A 348 20.19 -4.02 -12.91
N ILE A 349 19.35 -3.97 -11.89
CA ILE A 349 18.07 -4.67 -11.86
C ILE A 349 16.96 -3.66 -11.58
N GLU A 350 15.93 -3.66 -12.42
CA GLU A 350 14.73 -2.84 -12.22
C GLU A 350 13.74 -3.55 -11.29
N GLY A 351 12.89 -2.79 -10.62
CA GLY A 351 11.84 -3.33 -9.77
C GLY A 351 10.64 -3.88 -10.56
N PRO A 352 9.66 -4.47 -9.86
CA PRO A 352 8.38 -4.82 -10.44
C PRO A 352 7.59 -3.55 -10.82
N ASN A 353 6.73 -3.65 -11.83
CA ASN A 353 5.84 -2.57 -12.24
C ASN A 353 4.46 -3.10 -12.67
N GLY A 354 3.52 -2.17 -12.90
CA GLY A 354 2.19 -2.54 -13.38
C GLY A 354 1.28 -3.20 -12.35
N LEU A 355 1.58 -3.06 -11.05
CA LEU A 355 0.82 -3.71 -9.98
C LEU A 355 -0.67 -3.41 -10.05
N THR A 356 -1.55 -4.41 -10.02
CA THR A 356 -3.00 -4.16 -10.19
C THR A 356 -3.58 -3.28 -9.10
N LEU A 357 -4.45 -2.34 -9.51
CA LEU A 357 -5.08 -1.36 -8.64
C LEU A 357 -6.56 -1.64 -8.54
N GLU A 358 -6.98 -2.31 -7.49
CA GLU A 358 -8.39 -2.58 -7.32
C GLU A 358 -9.13 -1.34 -6.85
N GLY A 359 -9.98 -0.81 -7.73
CA GLY A 359 -10.79 0.34 -7.39
C GLY A 359 -10.00 1.63 -7.32
N TRP A 360 -9.20 1.90 -8.36
CA TRP A 360 -8.34 3.08 -8.47
C TRP A 360 -8.99 4.42 -8.06
N TRP A 361 -10.33 4.53 -8.16
CA TRP A 361 -11.11 5.72 -7.80
C TRP A 361 -11.49 5.86 -6.33
N TYR A 362 -11.40 4.77 -5.55
CA TYR A 362 -11.61 4.73 -4.10
C TYR A 362 -10.40 4.23 -3.31
N SER A 363 -9.36 3.70 -3.98
CA SER A 363 -8.15 3.23 -3.30
C SER A 363 -7.54 4.36 -2.46
N ASN A 364 -7.52 4.17 -1.14
CA ASN A 364 -7.05 5.16 -0.19
C ASN A 364 -6.01 4.52 0.72
N LYS A 365 -4.75 4.58 0.30
CA LYS A 365 -3.62 4.25 1.17
C LYS A 365 -3.29 5.42 2.08
N ILE A 366 -2.78 5.10 3.26
CA ILE A 366 -2.28 6.10 4.20
C ILE A 366 -0.82 5.79 4.47
N SER A 367 0.03 6.75 4.14
CA SER A 367 1.47 6.65 4.38
C SER A 367 1.74 6.67 5.89
N PRO A 368 2.71 5.87 6.38
CA PRO A 368 3.28 6.01 7.72
C PRO A 368 3.77 7.43 8.02
N ASN A 369 4.20 8.16 6.98
CA ASN A 369 4.80 9.49 7.08
C ASN A 369 3.78 10.63 7.00
N PHE A 370 2.46 10.33 7.00
CA PHE A 370 1.36 11.30 6.81
C PHE A 370 1.46 12.13 5.52
N SER A 371 2.33 11.74 4.58
CA SER A 371 2.35 12.25 3.22
C SER A 371 1.20 11.64 2.41
N GLY A 372 0.82 12.29 1.31
CA GLY A 372 -0.18 11.72 0.40
C GLY A 372 0.36 10.44 -0.24
N ALA A 373 -0.17 9.27 0.13
CA ALA A 373 0.15 8.00 -0.53
C ALA A 373 -0.53 7.92 -1.91
N ALA A 374 0.14 7.31 -2.88
CA ALA A 374 -0.48 6.96 -4.14
C ALA A 374 -1.16 5.60 -4.04
N ALA A 375 -1.68 5.10 -5.15
CA ALA A 375 -2.21 3.75 -5.25
C ALA A 375 -1.06 2.73 -5.38
N ARG A 376 0.04 3.12 -6.04
CA ARG A 376 1.31 2.38 -6.13
C ARG A 376 2.41 3.24 -5.52
N ASP A 377 3.06 2.75 -4.47
CA ASP A 377 4.16 3.44 -3.81
C ASP A 377 5.38 2.52 -3.76
N VAL A 378 6.58 3.10 -3.67
CA VAL A 378 7.80 2.33 -3.40
C VAL A 378 8.00 2.26 -1.90
N ILE A 379 8.23 1.07 -1.37
CA ILE A 379 8.54 0.85 0.04
C ILE A 379 9.87 0.13 0.17
N TYR A 380 10.63 0.44 1.21
CA TYR A 380 11.91 -0.19 1.46
C TYR A 380 12.22 -0.23 2.96
N LYS A 381 13.18 -1.07 3.32
CA LYS A 381 13.78 -1.08 4.65
C LYS A 381 15.27 -1.40 4.52
N THR A 382 16.11 -0.57 5.14
CA THR A 382 17.55 -0.83 5.23
C THR A 382 17.95 -1.25 6.64
N ALA A 383 19.20 -1.61 6.87
CA ALA A 383 19.69 -1.86 8.23
C ALA A 383 19.79 -0.56 9.05
N ALA A 384 20.08 0.58 8.41
CA ALA A 384 20.17 1.88 9.06
C ALA A 384 18.81 2.57 9.24
N GLU A 385 17.90 2.43 8.27
CA GLU A 385 16.59 3.09 8.24
C GLU A 385 15.47 2.06 8.46
N GLY A 386 14.39 2.48 9.13
CA GLY A 386 13.22 1.63 9.32
C GLY A 386 12.45 1.36 8.02
N HIS A 387 11.19 0.94 8.16
CA HIS A 387 10.28 0.87 7.02
C HIS A 387 9.93 2.28 6.53
N GLU A 388 10.26 2.57 5.28
CA GLU A 388 10.00 3.84 4.62
C GLU A 388 9.09 3.66 3.40
N LEU A 389 8.38 4.73 3.05
CA LEU A 389 7.46 4.78 1.92
C LEU A 389 7.66 6.05 1.10
N ILE A 390 8.00 5.87 -0.17
CA ILE A 390 8.12 6.92 -1.19
C ILE A 390 6.87 6.90 -2.06
N SER A 391 6.12 8.01 -2.02
CA SER A 391 4.83 8.09 -2.70
C SER A 391 4.98 8.17 -4.22
N GLY A 392 4.28 7.32 -4.97
CA GLY A 392 4.27 7.39 -6.45
C GLY A 392 3.78 8.74 -6.98
N TYR A 393 2.91 9.40 -6.23
CA TYR A 393 2.41 10.74 -6.53
C TYR A 393 3.49 11.81 -6.36
N ASN A 394 4.35 11.66 -5.35
CA ASN A 394 5.49 12.56 -5.16
C ASN A 394 6.57 12.30 -6.22
N LEU A 395 6.84 11.03 -6.54
CA LEU A 395 7.75 10.66 -7.63
C LEU A 395 7.32 11.29 -8.96
N LEU A 396 6.02 11.24 -9.29
CA LEU A 396 5.49 11.91 -10.48
C LEU A 396 5.69 13.42 -10.44
N LYS A 397 5.48 14.06 -9.29
CA LYS A 397 5.75 15.50 -9.14
C LYS A 397 7.22 15.84 -9.31
N THR A 398 8.11 15.01 -8.79
CA THR A 398 9.56 15.15 -9.00
C THR A 398 9.88 14.99 -10.48
N ALA A 399 9.41 13.93 -11.13
CA ALA A 399 9.62 13.69 -12.56
C ALA A 399 9.09 14.83 -13.45
N LYS A 400 7.95 15.44 -13.11
CA LYS A 400 7.42 16.64 -13.81
C LYS A 400 8.28 17.89 -13.61
N LYS A 401 8.96 18.03 -12.46
CA LYS A 401 9.78 19.20 -12.12
C LYS A 401 11.22 19.07 -12.62
N THR A 402 11.79 17.87 -12.57
CA THR A 402 13.19 17.58 -12.93
C THR A 402 13.25 16.47 -13.98
N PRO A 403 12.77 16.72 -15.22
CA PRO A 403 12.69 15.68 -16.25
C PRO A 403 14.06 15.08 -16.64
N ALA A 404 15.15 15.83 -16.46
CA ALA A 404 16.51 15.34 -16.71
C ALA A 404 16.98 14.31 -15.66
N ASN A 405 16.45 14.35 -14.45
CA ASN A 405 16.72 13.35 -13.41
C ASN A 405 15.41 13.10 -12.63
N PRO A 406 14.53 12.24 -13.16
CA PRO A 406 13.19 12.03 -12.61
C PRO A 406 13.17 11.12 -11.39
N TYR A 407 14.33 10.63 -10.95
CA TYR A 407 14.47 9.66 -9.88
C TYR A 407 14.73 10.32 -8.52
N GLU A 408 14.17 9.72 -7.47
CA GLU A 408 14.46 10.03 -6.08
C GLU A 408 15.46 9.01 -5.54
N ALA A 409 16.56 9.46 -4.94
CA ALA A 409 17.58 8.56 -4.41
C ALA A 409 17.11 7.93 -3.08
N ILE A 410 17.22 6.61 -2.97
CA ILE A 410 17.04 5.86 -1.71
C ILE A 410 18.38 5.81 -0.97
N PHE A 411 19.43 5.35 -1.66
CA PHE A 411 20.81 5.48 -1.21
C PHE A 411 21.78 5.60 -2.39
N ALA A 412 22.91 6.25 -2.13
CA ALA A 412 23.98 6.50 -3.07
C ALA A 412 25.27 5.73 -2.68
N PRO A 413 26.25 5.59 -3.59
CA PRO A 413 27.44 4.76 -3.37
C PRO A 413 28.33 5.18 -2.19
N ASP A 414 28.28 6.45 -1.79
CA ASP A 414 29.03 7.07 -0.70
C ASP A 414 28.41 6.85 0.69
N ARG A 415 27.21 6.28 0.77
CA ARG A 415 26.52 5.97 2.03
C ARG A 415 27.16 4.78 2.74
N GLU A 416 27.12 4.80 4.06
CA GLU A 416 27.58 3.71 4.93
C GLU A 416 26.88 2.37 4.60
N ASP A 417 27.55 1.25 4.85
CA ASP A 417 27.06 -0.10 4.50
C ASP A 417 25.68 -0.41 5.11
N ALA A 418 25.43 0.03 6.36
CA ALA A 418 24.13 -0.17 7.00
C ALA A 418 22.99 0.55 6.24
N ALA A 419 23.26 1.70 5.61
CA ALA A 419 22.28 2.43 4.82
C ALA A 419 22.07 1.82 3.41
N ARG A 420 22.98 0.97 2.95
CA ARG A 420 22.88 0.26 1.66
C ARG A 420 22.41 -1.19 1.80
N SER A 421 22.52 -1.75 3.00
CA SER A 421 22.02 -3.08 3.36
C SER A 421 20.49 -3.09 3.34
N LEU A 422 19.89 -3.75 2.35
CA LEU A 422 18.44 -3.80 2.11
C LEU A 422 17.81 -5.06 2.70
N ASN A 423 16.94 -4.93 3.71
CA ASN A 423 16.10 -6.05 4.15
C ASN A 423 14.99 -6.36 3.14
N TYR A 424 14.46 -5.33 2.47
CA TYR A 424 13.56 -5.47 1.33
C TYR A 424 13.41 -4.15 0.58
N ILE A 425 12.97 -4.23 -0.67
CA ILE A 425 12.49 -3.10 -1.45
C ILE A 425 11.40 -3.58 -2.41
N GLY A 426 10.30 -2.85 -2.51
CA GLY A 426 9.13 -3.31 -3.25
C GLY A 426 8.21 -2.19 -3.71
N VAL A 427 7.23 -2.56 -4.53
CA VAL A 427 6.09 -1.73 -4.87
C VAL A 427 4.88 -2.21 -4.07
N ASP A 428 4.26 -1.27 -3.37
CA ASP A 428 3.13 -1.48 -2.48
C ASP A 428 1.84 -1.02 -3.15
N ALA A 429 0.82 -1.88 -3.16
CA ALA A 429 -0.57 -1.54 -3.46
C ALA A 429 -1.43 -1.71 -2.19
N GLN A 430 -2.73 -1.46 -2.30
CA GLN A 430 -3.61 -1.46 -1.12
C GLN A 430 -3.67 -2.83 -0.44
N TYR A 431 -3.83 -3.89 -1.24
CA TYR A 431 -4.09 -5.26 -0.78
C TYR A 431 -2.98 -6.24 -1.15
N PHE A 432 -2.09 -5.86 -2.06
CA PHE A 432 -1.05 -6.71 -2.61
C PHE A 432 0.26 -5.94 -2.65
N ALA A 433 1.37 -6.66 -2.68
CA ALA A 433 2.67 -6.05 -2.85
C ALA A 433 3.63 -7.00 -3.57
N VAL A 434 4.62 -6.40 -4.22
CA VAL A 434 5.66 -7.13 -4.92
C VAL A 434 7.02 -6.57 -4.49
N ALA A 435 7.91 -7.39 -3.95
CA ALA A 435 9.14 -6.93 -3.32
C ALA A 435 10.32 -7.87 -3.55
N PHE A 436 11.50 -7.29 -3.78
CA PHE A 436 12.76 -8.01 -3.65
C PHE A 436 13.10 -8.17 -2.17
N ILE A 437 13.42 -9.41 -1.80
CA ILE A 437 13.85 -9.80 -0.47
C ILE A 437 15.11 -10.67 -0.56
N PRO A 438 15.91 -10.74 0.50
CA PRO A 438 17.04 -11.67 0.57
C PRO A 438 16.61 -13.13 0.44
N PRO A 439 17.51 -14.03 0.00
CA PRO A 439 17.29 -15.47 0.08
C PRO A 439 17.03 -15.95 1.51
N THR A 440 16.52 -17.16 1.64
CA THR A 440 16.28 -17.78 2.95
C THR A 440 17.59 -17.82 3.76
N ASN A 441 17.51 -17.45 5.05
CA ASN A 441 18.65 -17.33 5.98
C ASN A 441 19.64 -16.17 5.71
N VAL A 442 19.33 -15.29 4.76
CA VAL A 442 20.08 -14.03 4.57
C VAL A 442 19.24 -12.88 5.12
N GLU A 443 19.82 -12.02 5.95
CA GLU A 443 19.05 -10.92 6.56
C GLU A 443 18.83 -9.73 5.62
N SER A 444 19.75 -9.50 4.68
CA SER A 444 19.77 -8.31 3.83
C SER A 444 20.57 -8.50 2.54
N LEU A 445 20.15 -7.82 1.48
CA LEU A 445 20.88 -7.66 0.21
C LEU A 445 21.93 -6.55 0.38
N THR A 446 23.22 -6.90 0.26
CA THR A 446 24.35 -5.98 0.52
C THR A 446 25.17 -5.66 -0.73
N THR A 447 24.84 -6.24 -1.87
CA THR A 447 25.60 -6.10 -3.12
C THR A 447 25.22 -4.88 -3.93
N PHE A 448 24.29 -4.04 -3.46
CA PHE A 448 23.85 -2.84 -4.17
C PHE A 448 24.56 -1.60 -3.65
N ARG A 449 25.14 -0.82 -4.57
CA ARG A 449 25.78 0.47 -4.24
C ARG A 449 24.82 1.64 -4.37
N ARG A 450 23.78 1.53 -5.20
CA ARG A 450 22.83 2.61 -5.48
C ARG A 450 21.42 2.03 -5.61
N ALA A 451 20.45 2.73 -5.02
CA ALA A 451 19.03 2.45 -5.17
C ALA A 451 18.28 3.76 -5.43
N VAL A 452 17.42 3.78 -6.43
CA VAL A 452 16.60 4.95 -6.77
C VAL A 452 15.15 4.55 -7.05
N ALA A 453 14.20 5.41 -6.72
CA ALA A 453 12.77 5.25 -6.99
C ALA A 453 12.33 6.21 -8.10
N GLY A 454 11.39 5.80 -8.95
CA GLY A 454 10.89 6.62 -10.05
C GLY A 454 9.54 6.15 -10.58
N VAL A 455 9.01 6.87 -11.57
CA VAL A 455 7.78 6.48 -12.27
C VAL A 455 8.09 5.65 -13.51
N VAL A 456 7.22 4.70 -13.84
CA VAL A 456 7.24 3.92 -15.09
C VAL A 456 6.12 4.46 -15.99
N ALA A 457 6.25 5.74 -16.33
CA ALA A 457 5.27 6.51 -17.08
C ALA A 457 5.97 7.67 -17.80
N ASP A 458 5.41 8.15 -18.91
CA ASP A 458 5.67 9.50 -19.39
C ASP A 458 5.01 10.50 -18.43
N PRO A 459 5.78 11.26 -17.65
CA PRO A 459 5.22 12.14 -16.61
C PRO A 459 4.26 13.19 -17.17
N LEU A 460 4.52 13.70 -18.39
CA LEU A 460 3.74 14.79 -18.97
C LEU A 460 2.39 14.32 -19.52
N SER A 461 2.31 13.05 -19.92
CA SER A 461 1.09 12.44 -20.44
C SER A 461 0.13 11.95 -19.34
N VAL A 462 0.54 11.92 -18.07
CA VAL A 462 -0.33 11.47 -16.96
C VAL A 462 -1.40 12.53 -16.63
N PRO A 463 -2.71 12.20 -16.76
CA PRO A 463 -3.80 13.12 -16.46
C PRO A 463 -3.83 13.51 -14.98
N LYS A 464 -4.11 14.79 -14.69
CA LYS A 464 -4.11 15.35 -13.32
C LYS A 464 -4.96 14.55 -12.32
N HIS A 465 -6.10 14.03 -12.77
CA HIS A 465 -7.03 13.27 -11.93
C HIS A 465 -6.59 11.80 -11.72
N LYS A 466 -5.64 11.28 -12.49
CA LYS A 466 -5.06 9.92 -12.35
C LYS A 466 -3.63 9.93 -11.80
N GLU A 467 -3.08 11.08 -11.42
CA GLU A 467 -1.71 11.20 -10.89
C GLU A 467 -1.43 10.27 -9.69
N ARG A 468 -2.45 9.92 -8.91
CA ARG A 468 -2.32 8.99 -7.78
C ARG A 468 -2.27 7.51 -8.20
N ALA A 469 -2.59 7.18 -9.44
CA ALA A 469 -2.60 5.80 -9.95
C ALA A 469 -1.40 5.51 -10.88
N VAL A 470 -0.48 6.46 -11.03
CA VAL A 470 0.73 6.32 -11.85
C VAL A 470 1.52 5.07 -11.47
N ASN A 471 2.14 4.41 -12.45
CA ASN A 471 3.10 3.35 -12.17
C ASN A 471 4.35 3.93 -11.50
N ALA A 472 4.71 3.38 -10.34
CA ALA A 472 5.96 3.66 -9.65
C ALA A 472 6.75 2.36 -9.51
N SER A 473 8.07 2.46 -9.55
CA SER A 473 9.01 1.36 -9.36
C SER A 473 10.36 1.91 -8.88
N PHE A 474 11.36 1.05 -8.82
CA PHE A 474 12.70 1.38 -8.37
C PHE A 474 13.76 0.69 -9.24
N VAL A 475 15.01 1.08 -9.05
CA VAL A 475 16.17 0.55 -9.77
C VAL A 475 17.31 0.35 -8.78
N LEU A 476 17.98 -0.79 -8.86
CA LEU A 476 19.14 -1.14 -8.04
C LEU A 476 20.36 -1.36 -8.93
N ASP A 477 21.48 -0.74 -8.57
CA ASP A 477 22.77 -0.97 -9.23
C ASP A 477 23.71 -1.71 -8.28
N SER A 478 24.33 -2.78 -8.78
CA SER A 478 25.30 -3.56 -8.02
C SER A 478 26.57 -2.76 -7.75
N VAL A 479 27.34 -3.22 -6.77
CA VAL A 479 28.75 -2.85 -6.61
C VAL A 479 29.52 -3.15 -7.89
N VAL A 480 30.60 -2.40 -8.11
CA VAL A 480 31.55 -2.68 -9.18
C VAL A 480 32.50 -3.75 -8.65
N ALA A 481 32.57 -4.86 -9.37
CA ALA A 481 33.50 -5.94 -9.06
C ALA A 481 34.47 -6.10 -10.23
N THR A 482 35.76 -6.25 -9.93
CA THR A 482 36.75 -6.71 -10.90
C THR A 482 36.56 -8.22 -11.07
N VAL A 483 35.92 -8.63 -12.17
CA VAL A 483 35.60 -10.03 -12.47
C VAL A 483 36.78 -10.64 -13.24
N PRO A 484 37.46 -11.68 -12.72
CA PRO A 484 38.55 -12.36 -13.41
C PRO A 484 38.12 -12.97 -14.75
N ALA A 485 39.10 -13.34 -15.59
CA ALA A 485 38.83 -14.10 -16.80
C ALA A 485 38.09 -15.41 -16.48
N GLY A 486 36.98 -15.68 -17.16
CA GLY A 486 36.10 -16.83 -16.87
C GLY A 486 35.39 -16.76 -15.51
N GLY A 487 35.54 -15.67 -14.75
CA GLY A 487 34.88 -15.47 -13.46
C GLY A 487 33.46 -14.93 -13.60
N SER A 488 32.72 -14.92 -12.48
CA SER A 488 31.33 -14.50 -12.44
C SER A 488 31.03 -13.57 -11.26
N LEU A 489 30.23 -12.54 -11.50
CA LEU A 489 29.55 -11.76 -10.47
C LEU A 489 28.14 -12.31 -10.28
N ARG A 490 27.80 -12.82 -9.09
CA ARG A 490 26.52 -13.49 -8.82
C ARG A 490 25.76 -12.88 -7.64
N GLN A 491 24.43 -12.82 -7.75
CA GLN A 491 23.51 -12.41 -6.69
C GLN A 491 22.26 -13.29 -6.68
N GLU A 492 21.91 -13.80 -5.50
CA GLU A 492 20.66 -14.52 -5.27
C GLU A 492 19.67 -13.64 -4.50
N MET A 493 18.40 -13.66 -4.87
CA MET A 493 17.33 -12.93 -4.19
C MET A 493 15.99 -13.61 -4.43
N GLN A 494 14.96 -13.21 -3.70
CA GLN A 494 13.59 -13.65 -3.97
C GLN A 494 12.73 -12.45 -4.35
N LEU A 495 11.75 -12.69 -5.23
CA LEU A 495 10.68 -11.75 -5.54
C LEU A 495 9.40 -12.25 -4.90
N PHE A 496 9.01 -11.67 -3.76
CA PHE A 496 7.68 -11.86 -3.21
C PHE A 496 6.65 -11.18 -4.10
N ALA A 497 5.54 -11.86 -4.43
CA ALA A 497 4.42 -11.33 -5.20
C ALA A 497 3.10 -11.91 -4.66
N GLY A 498 2.54 -11.26 -3.63
CA GLY A 498 1.41 -11.86 -2.91
C GLY A 498 0.51 -10.89 -2.15
N PRO A 499 -0.50 -11.44 -1.44
CA PRO A 499 -1.44 -10.67 -0.65
C PRO A 499 -0.78 -10.09 0.60
N LYS A 500 -1.33 -8.97 1.07
CA LYS A 500 -0.95 -8.33 2.34
C LYS A 500 -1.64 -8.99 3.55
N ASP A 501 -1.64 -10.32 3.57
CA ASP A 501 -2.08 -11.13 4.70
C ASP A 501 -0.93 -11.23 5.72
N PRO A 502 -1.13 -10.86 7.00
CA PRO A 502 -0.11 -11.02 8.04
C PRO A 502 0.50 -12.43 8.12
N ALA A 503 -0.30 -13.49 7.96
CA ALA A 503 0.18 -14.87 8.04
C ALA A 503 1.05 -15.26 6.83
N VAL A 504 0.78 -14.66 5.66
CA VAL A 504 1.59 -14.84 4.45
C VAL A 504 2.86 -13.99 4.51
N LEU A 505 2.80 -12.76 5.04
CA LEU A 505 3.93 -11.83 5.06
C LEU A 505 4.96 -12.14 6.15
N GLU A 506 4.55 -12.73 7.27
CA GLU A 506 5.41 -12.98 8.44
C GLU A 506 6.63 -13.87 8.11
N PRO A 507 6.50 -15.00 7.39
CA PRO A 507 7.65 -15.82 6.96
C PRO A 507 8.71 -15.06 6.15
N TYR A 508 8.30 -14.06 5.36
CA TYR A 508 9.21 -13.24 4.54
C TYR A 508 9.73 -11.99 5.25
N GLY A 509 9.36 -11.76 6.52
CA GLY A 509 9.74 -10.55 7.26
C GLY A 509 9.05 -9.27 6.77
N LEU A 510 7.95 -9.39 6.02
CA LEU A 510 7.25 -8.28 5.35
C LEU A 510 6.06 -7.74 6.13
N GLY A 511 5.88 -8.11 7.40
CA GLY A 511 4.72 -7.73 8.22
C GLY A 511 4.46 -6.21 8.36
N GLN A 512 5.46 -5.37 8.09
CA GLN A 512 5.33 -3.90 8.11
C GLN A 512 4.62 -3.33 6.87
N PHE A 513 4.40 -4.14 5.83
CA PHE A 513 3.62 -3.75 4.65
C PHE A 513 2.16 -3.45 5.04
N VAL A 514 1.66 -4.06 6.12
CA VAL A 514 0.32 -3.78 6.66
C VAL A 514 0.40 -2.66 7.70
N TYR A 515 0.02 -1.44 7.29
CA TYR A 515 0.01 -0.29 8.18
C TYR A 515 -1.33 -0.12 8.92
N TYR A 516 -1.37 -0.51 10.19
CA TYR A 516 -2.56 -0.38 11.06
C TYR A 516 -2.73 1.01 11.70
N GLY A 517 -1.78 1.93 11.53
CA GLY A 517 -1.82 3.26 12.15
C GLY A 517 -1.47 3.28 13.64
N TRP A 518 -1.69 4.44 14.28
CA TRP A 518 -1.29 4.71 15.67
C TRP A 518 -1.90 3.77 16.72
N PHE A 519 -3.06 3.18 16.41
CA PHE A 519 -3.78 2.28 17.31
C PHE A 519 -3.62 0.81 16.90
N GLU A 520 -2.47 0.46 16.32
CA GLU A 520 -2.14 -0.88 15.81
C GLU A 520 -2.54 -2.01 16.77
N ARG A 521 -2.20 -1.90 18.05
CA ARG A 521 -2.54 -2.94 19.06
C ARG A 521 -4.04 -3.20 19.14
N PHE A 522 -4.85 -2.13 19.08
CA PHE A 522 -6.30 -2.24 19.09
C PHE A 522 -6.84 -2.73 17.75
N ALA A 523 -6.29 -2.24 16.63
CA ALA A 523 -6.68 -2.70 15.30
C ALA A 523 -6.44 -4.21 15.13
N LYS A 524 -5.24 -4.69 15.48
CA LYS A 524 -4.89 -6.12 15.46
C LYS A 524 -5.78 -6.94 16.40
N LEU A 525 -6.10 -6.44 17.59
CA LEU A 525 -7.02 -7.13 18.52
C LEU A 525 -8.43 -7.25 17.95
N LEU A 526 -8.97 -6.16 17.41
CA LEU A 526 -10.31 -6.14 16.82
C LEU A 526 -10.37 -6.99 15.54
N GLY A 527 -9.33 -6.97 14.70
CA GLY A 527 -9.20 -7.83 13.52
C GLY A 527 -9.17 -9.31 13.90
N LYS A 528 -8.34 -9.71 14.88
CA LYS A 528 -8.35 -11.09 15.40
C LYS A 528 -9.73 -11.53 15.89
N LEU A 529 -10.41 -10.65 16.65
CA LEU A 529 -11.77 -10.94 17.10
C LEU A 529 -12.76 -11.03 15.93
N LEU A 530 -12.61 -10.21 14.90
CA LEU A 530 -13.42 -10.26 13.68
C LEU A 530 -13.28 -11.60 12.96
N HIS A 531 -12.06 -12.11 12.75
CA HIS A 531 -11.83 -13.42 12.12
C HIS A 531 -12.37 -14.59 12.96
N VAL A 532 -12.35 -14.48 14.28
CA VAL A 532 -13.02 -15.49 15.14
C VAL A 532 -14.53 -15.45 14.96
N LEU A 533 -15.11 -14.25 14.84
CA LEU A 533 -16.55 -14.06 14.64
C LEU A 533 -17.00 -14.38 13.20
N SER A 534 -16.11 -14.34 12.21
CA SER A 534 -16.43 -14.71 10.82
C SER A 534 -16.69 -16.21 10.66
N GLY A 535 -16.27 -17.05 11.62
CA GLY A 535 -16.67 -18.46 11.71
C GLY A 535 -18.17 -18.71 11.79
N VAL A 536 -19.00 -17.68 12.00
CA VAL A 536 -20.47 -17.75 11.87
C VAL A 536 -20.91 -17.86 10.39
N GLY A 537 -20.01 -17.67 9.44
CA GLY A 537 -20.19 -17.91 8.00
C GLY A 537 -20.30 -16.66 7.13
N ASN A 538 -20.27 -15.45 7.70
CA ASN A 538 -20.31 -14.20 6.92
C ASN A 538 -19.62 -13.04 7.67
N TYR A 539 -18.67 -12.36 7.01
CA TYR A 539 -17.94 -11.23 7.58
C TYR A 539 -18.81 -10.00 7.88
N ALA A 540 -19.88 -9.74 7.14
CA ALA A 540 -20.82 -8.66 7.46
C ALA A 540 -21.53 -8.93 8.80
N LEU A 541 -21.94 -10.18 9.04
CA LEU A 541 -22.51 -10.58 10.33
C LEU A 541 -21.46 -10.50 11.45
N ALA A 542 -20.21 -10.89 11.16
CA ALA A 542 -19.10 -10.73 12.10
C ALA A 542 -18.88 -9.26 12.50
N ILE A 543 -18.94 -8.33 11.54
CA ILE A 543 -18.88 -6.87 11.81
C ILE A 543 -20.05 -6.44 12.70
N ILE A 544 -21.28 -6.89 12.43
CA ILE A 544 -22.45 -6.59 13.26
C ILE A 544 -22.24 -7.08 14.69
N LEU A 545 -21.84 -8.34 14.87
CA LEU A 545 -21.59 -8.95 16.18
C LEU A 545 -20.46 -8.24 16.93
N LEU A 546 -19.34 -7.96 16.26
CA LEU A 546 -18.23 -7.21 16.81
C LEU A 546 -18.70 -5.83 17.30
N THR A 547 -19.49 -5.14 16.49
CA THR A 547 -20.07 -3.84 16.84
C THR A 547 -20.92 -3.92 18.10
N VAL A 548 -21.79 -4.93 18.19
CA VAL A 548 -22.65 -5.17 19.35
C VAL A 548 -21.83 -5.46 20.60
N ILE A 549 -20.80 -6.32 20.51
CA ILE A 549 -19.91 -6.65 21.63
C ILE A 549 -19.20 -5.41 22.15
N VAL A 550 -18.58 -4.64 21.26
CA VAL A 550 -17.86 -3.41 21.61
C VAL A 550 -18.82 -2.39 22.23
N ARG A 551 -20.00 -2.19 21.63
CA ARG A 551 -21.01 -1.25 22.14
C ARG A 551 -21.59 -1.70 23.49
N ALA A 552 -21.80 -2.99 23.70
CA ALA A 552 -22.23 -3.55 24.99
C ALA A 552 -21.17 -3.33 26.07
N ALA A 553 -19.89 -3.55 25.76
CA ALA A 553 -18.79 -3.27 26.69
C ALA A 553 -18.70 -1.77 27.05
N MET A 554 -19.01 -0.89 26.10
CA MET A 554 -19.04 0.57 26.31
C MET A 554 -20.33 1.08 27.00
N PHE A 555 -21.38 0.27 27.09
CA PHE A 555 -22.69 0.67 27.62
C PHE A 555 -22.64 1.36 28.99
N PRO A 556 -21.84 0.92 30.00
CA PRO A 556 -21.79 1.60 31.29
C PRO A 556 -21.29 3.04 31.19
N LEU A 557 -20.37 3.31 30.26
CA LEU A 557 -19.84 4.63 29.99
C LEU A 557 -20.84 5.47 29.19
N SER A 558 -21.41 4.89 28.13
CA SER A 558 -22.42 5.53 27.29
C SER A 558 -23.65 5.97 28.11
N ARG A 559 -24.11 5.12 29.03
CA ARG A 559 -25.19 5.43 29.98
C ARG A 559 -24.85 6.64 30.86
N LYS A 560 -23.64 6.70 31.43
CA LYS A 560 -23.21 7.86 32.25
C LYS A 560 -23.23 9.15 31.44
N ALA A 561 -22.84 9.10 30.17
CA ALA A 561 -22.88 10.27 29.29
C ALA A 561 -24.29 10.67 28.88
N ALA A 562 -25.17 9.71 28.63
CA ALA A 562 -26.59 9.99 28.37
C ALA A 562 -27.25 10.69 29.57
N VAL A 563 -26.96 10.22 30.80
CA VAL A 563 -27.41 10.88 32.05
C VAL A 563 -26.84 12.30 32.15
N ASN A 564 -25.55 12.50 31.88
CA ASN A 564 -24.94 13.84 31.91
C ASN A 564 -25.54 14.78 30.85
N ALA A 565 -25.91 14.25 29.68
CA ALA A 565 -26.58 15.03 28.63
C ALA A 565 -27.98 15.49 29.05
N GLN A 566 -28.74 14.65 29.75
CA GLN A 566 -30.04 15.06 30.32
C GLN A 566 -29.88 16.13 31.40
N LYS A 567 -28.90 15.98 32.30
CA LYS A 567 -28.57 17.03 33.27
C LYS A 567 -28.26 18.36 32.60
N MET A 568 -27.57 18.35 31.45
CA MET A 568 -27.37 19.57 30.66
C MET A 568 -28.66 20.14 30.08
N GLN A 569 -29.61 19.29 29.68
CA GLN A 569 -30.93 19.76 29.21
C GLN A 569 -31.71 20.42 30.35
N GLU A 570 -31.64 19.88 31.57
CA GLU A 570 -32.25 20.52 32.76
C GLU A 570 -31.60 21.86 33.10
N LEU A 571 -30.29 22.02 32.87
CA LEU A 571 -29.56 23.28 33.09
C LEU A 571 -29.72 24.30 31.95
N ALA A 572 -30.17 23.88 30.76
CA ALA A 572 -30.34 24.73 29.59
C ALA A 572 -31.16 26.01 29.83
N PRO A 573 -32.34 25.99 30.51
CA PRO A 573 -33.11 27.20 30.78
C PRO A 573 -32.35 28.22 31.66
N GLU A 574 -31.62 27.76 32.68
CA GLU A 574 -30.82 28.65 33.53
C GLU A 574 -29.61 29.22 32.80
N LEU A 575 -28.96 28.42 31.95
CA LEU A 575 -27.88 28.89 31.08
C LEU A 575 -28.39 29.93 30.06
N LYS A 576 -29.64 29.79 29.60
CA LYS A 576 -30.29 30.78 28.72
C LYS A 576 -30.55 32.09 29.46
N LYS A 577 -31.08 32.05 30.69
CA LYS A 577 -31.25 33.25 31.54
C LYS A 577 -29.93 34.00 31.75
N ILE A 578 -28.84 33.28 32.06
CA ILE A 578 -27.50 33.88 32.19
C ILE A 578 -27.05 34.50 30.86
N THR A 579 -27.31 33.85 29.73
CA THR A 579 -26.94 34.37 28.42
C THR A 579 -27.74 35.63 28.06
N GLU A 580 -28.99 35.73 28.48
CA GLU A 580 -29.84 36.91 28.29
C GLU A 580 -29.46 38.07 29.23
N GLN A 581 -29.04 37.78 30.46
CA GLN A 581 -28.58 38.78 31.42
C GLN A 581 -27.22 39.39 31.04
N TYR A 582 -26.32 38.59 30.47
CA TYR A 582 -24.95 38.99 30.12
C TYR A 582 -24.73 39.02 28.59
N LYS A 583 -25.68 39.57 27.82
CA LYS A 583 -25.59 39.61 26.34
C LYS A 583 -24.33 40.32 25.81
N ASP A 584 -23.96 41.43 26.46
CA ASP A 584 -22.83 42.28 26.03
C ASP A 584 -21.55 42.06 26.84
N ASP A 585 -21.61 41.27 27.93
CA ASP A 585 -20.48 40.98 28.82
C ASP A 585 -20.11 39.49 28.76
N MET A 586 -19.22 39.16 27.82
CA MET A 586 -18.69 37.79 27.65
C MET A 586 -17.94 37.28 28.89
N GLU A 587 -17.29 38.16 29.65
CA GLU A 587 -16.48 37.77 30.80
C GLU A 587 -17.38 37.46 32.01
N GLY A 588 -18.38 38.31 32.26
CA GLY A 588 -19.46 38.07 33.21
C GLY A 588 -20.25 36.80 32.90
N ARG A 589 -20.58 36.56 31.62
CA ARG A 589 -21.25 35.33 31.19
C ARG A 589 -20.45 34.07 31.53
N MET A 590 -19.15 34.07 31.24
CA MET A 590 -18.26 32.92 31.52
C MET A 590 -18.04 32.70 33.03
N LYS A 591 -18.14 33.75 33.85
CA LYS A 591 -18.05 33.68 35.32
C LYS A 591 -19.35 33.13 35.93
N ALA A 592 -20.50 33.68 35.53
CA ALA A 592 -21.81 33.24 35.98
C ALA A 592 -22.11 31.77 35.57
N GLN A 593 -21.76 31.38 34.34
CA GLN A 593 -21.87 29.97 33.92
C GLN A 593 -21.01 29.03 34.77
N ARG A 594 -19.77 29.41 35.10
CA ARG A 594 -18.90 28.62 35.99
C ARG A 594 -19.44 28.56 37.41
N GLU A 595 -20.04 29.63 37.91
CA GLU A 595 -20.60 29.68 39.25
C GLU A 595 -21.85 28.80 39.37
N LEU A 596 -22.76 28.87 38.39
CA LEU A 596 -23.89 27.96 38.27
C LEU A 596 -23.41 26.51 38.26
N GLN A 597 -22.47 26.16 37.37
CA GLN A 597 -21.90 24.80 37.27
C GLN A 597 -21.28 24.32 38.60
N LYS A 598 -20.60 25.19 39.34
CA LYS A 598 -20.06 24.88 40.68
C LYS A 598 -21.16 24.64 41.71
N ARG A 599 -22.22 25.46 41.72
CA ARG A 599 -23.35 25.33 42.65
C ARG A 599 -24.09 24.00 42.47
N VAL A 600 -24.34 23.60 41.23
CA VAL A 600 -24.98 22.31 40.91
C VAL A 600 -24.00 21.12 40.89
N GLY A 601 -22.70 21.33 41.09
CA GLY A 601 -21.70 20.27 41.08
C GLY A 601 -21.60 19.52 39.75
N PHE A 602 -21.94 20.19 38.64
CA PHE A 602 -22.01 19.60 37.30
C PHE A 602 -20.81 20.02 36.44
N ASN A 603 -20.10 19.05 35.86
CA ASN A 603 -18.97 19.31 34.95
C ASN A 603 -19.37 19.03 33.48
N PRO A 604 -19.46 20.04 32.61
CA PRO A 604 -19.84 19.85 31.21
C PRO A 604 -18.85 18.99 30.41
N MET A 605 -17.57 18.97 30.79
CA MET A 605 -16.54 18.14 30.13
C MET A 605 -16.68 16.64 30.43
N ALA A 606 -17.41 16.27 31.49
CA ALA A 606 -17.68 14.86 31.77
C ALA A 606 -18.61 14.22 30.71
N GLY A 607 -19.34 15.01 29.94
CA GLY A 607 -20.21 14.55 28.86
C GLY A 607 -19.47 14.19 27.56
N CYS A 608 -18.32 14.81 27.29
CA CYS A 608 -17.53 14.53 26.08
C CYS A 608 -16.48 13.41 26.27
N LEU A 609 -16.24 12.97 27.51
CA LEU A 609 -15.27 11.91 27.84
C LEU A 609 -15.47 10.59 27.06
N PRO A 610 -16.70 10.08 26.84
CA PRO A 610 -16.90 8.87 26.02
C PRO A 610 -16.49 9.05 24.57
N MET A 611 -16.63 10.26 24.00
CA MET A 611 -16.23 10.53 22.63
C MET A 611 -14.71 10.35 22.45
N PHE A 612 -13.92 10.81 23.44
CA PHE A 612 -12.47 10.63 23.44
C PHE A 612 -12.05 9.18 23.61
N LEU A 613 -12.78 8.38 24.41
CA LEU A 613 -12.49 6.95 24.53
C LEU A 613 -12.95 6.16 23.29
N GLN A 614 -14.02 6.60 22.64
CA GLN A 614 -14.56 5.96 21.45
C GLN A 614 -13.69 6.20 20.22
N LEU A 615 -13.02 7.36 20.11
CA LEU A 615 -12.22 7.73 18.95
C LEU A 615 -11.08 6.72 18.66
N PRO A 616 -10.24 6.30 19.63
CA PRO A 616 -9.25 5.24 19.42
C PRO A 616 -9.84 3.91 18.95
N ILE A 617 -10.96 3.49 19.55
CA ILE A 617 -11.64 2.23 19.20
C ILE A 617 -12.16 2.31 17.76
N PHE A 618 -12.75 3.45 17.40
CA PHE A 618 -13.23 3.73 16.06
C PHE A 618 -12.09 3.72 15.04
N ILE A 619 -10.99 4.43 15.30
CA ILE A 619 -9.84 4.46 14.39
C ILE A 619 -9.22 3.06 14.26
N GLY A 620 -9.10 2.32 15.37
CA GLY A 620 -8.61 0.95 15.36
C GLY A 620 -9.49 0.01 14.51
N LEU A 621 -10.81 0.08 14.69
CA LEU A 621 -11.75 -0.71 13.90
C LEU A 621 -11.75 -0.31 12.43
N TYR A 622 -11.77 1.00 12.13
CA TYR A 622 -11.66 1.51 10.77
C TYR A 622 -10.43 0.94 10.08
N ARG A 623 -9.30 0.96 10.76
CA ARG A 623 -8.04 0.44 10.22
C ARG A 623 -8.10 -1.05 10.01
N ALA A 624 -8.53 -1.81 11.00
CA ALA A 624 -8.72 -3.25 10.88
C ALA A 624 -9.57 -3.60 9.65
N LEU A 625 -10.71 -2.94 9.44
CA LEU A 625 -11.57 -3.22 8.29
C LEU A 625 -11.02 -2.74 6.94
N SER A 626 -10.23 -1.66 6.93
CA SER A 626 -9.76 -1.05 5.68
C SER A 626 -8.55 -1.76 5.03
N VAL A 627 -7.72 -2.43 5.85
CA VAL A 627 -6.46 -3.05 5.39
C VAL A 627 -6.51 -4.58 5.40
N ASP A 628 -7.58 -5.16 5.93
CA ASP A 628 -7.76 -6.60 6.03
C ASP A 628 -8.15 -7.18 4.67
N ILE A 629 -7.24 -8.00 4.14
CA ILE A 629 -7.39 -8.69 2.87
C ILE A 629 -8.53 -9.71 2.89
N GLU A 630 -8.88 -10.27 4.05
CA GLU A 630 -9.93 -11.28 4.14
C GLU A 630 -11.32 -10.69 3.94
N LEU A 631 -11.49 -9.37 4.13
CA LEU A 631 -12.73 -8.67 3.82
C LEU A 631 -12.90 -8.37 2.32
N ARG A 632 -11.80 -8.48 1.57
CA ARG A 632 -11.84 -8.36 0.12
C ARG A 632 -12.69 -9.50 -0.44
N GLN A 633 -13.53 -9.20 -1.42
CA GLN A 633 -14.44 -10.18 -2.06
C GLN A 633 -15.47 -10.82 -1.13
N GLN A 634 -15.63 -10.32 0.10
CA GLN A 634 -16.68 -10.80 0.98
C GLN A 634 -17.98 -10.05 0.72
N PRO A 635 -19.09 -10.75 0.45
CA PRO A 635 -20.37 -10.10 0.22
C PRO A 635 -21.08 -9.74 1.53
N VAL A 636 -21.90 -8.69 1.49
CA VAL A 636 -22.80 -8.35 2.60
C VAL A 636 -23.85 -9.44 2.80
N PHE A 637 -24.50 -9.85 1.71
CA PHE A 637 -25.48 -10.92 1.67
C PHE A 637 -25.12 -11.90 0.56
N SER A 638 -25.17 -13.20 0.85
CA SER A 638 -24.91 -14.24 -0.14
C SER A 638 -25.89 -14.13 -1.31
N GLY A 639 -25.36 -14.04 -2.53
CA GLY A 639 -26.14 -13.98 -3.77
C GLY A 639 -26.45 -12.59 -4.32
N TRP A 640 -25.98 -11.50 -3.70
CA TRP A 640 -26.21 -10.13 -4.16
C TRP A 640 -24.90 -9.42 -4.55
N ASP A 641 -24.77 -9.03 -5.82
CA ASP A 641 -23.50 -8.51 -6.38
C ASP A 641 -23.20 -7.04 -6.09
N TRP A 642 -24.19 -6.26 -5.63
CA TRP A 642 -24.01 -4.82 -5.45
C TRP A 642 -23.12 -4.46 -4.25
N ALA A 643 -22.94 -5.39 -3.31
CA ALA A 643 -21.99 -5.25 -2.20
C ALA A 643 -21.26 -6.57 -1.98
N SER A 644 -20.59 -7.06 -3.03
CA SER A 644 -19.77 -8.26 -3.03
C SER A 644 -18.35 -8.07 -2.47
N ASN A 645 -18.01 -6.85 -2.02
CA ASN A 645 -16.69 -6.52 -1.48
C ASN A 645 -16.80 -5.62 -0.25
N LEU A 646 -16.69 -6.18 0.95
CA LEU A 646 -16.72 -5.43 2.22
C LEU A 646 -15.55 -4.45 2.38
N ALA A 647 -14.42 -4.70 1.70
CA ALA A 647 -13.22 -3.88 1.75
C ALA A 647 -13.27 -2.68 0.77
N GLY A 648 -14.19 -2.69 -0.21
CA GLY A 648 -14.46 -1.58 -1.13
C GLY A 648 -15.80 -0.88 -0.84
N PRO A 649 -16.08 0.27 -1.48
CA PRO A 649 -17.40 0.90 -1.41
C PRO A 649 -18.46 0.00 -2.06
N ASP A 650 -19.72 0.13 -1.63
CA ASP A 650 -20.83 -0.54 -2.30
C ASP A 650 -21.09 0.03 -3.70
N MET A 651 -21.71 -0.74 -4.58
CA MET A 651 -21.91 -0.39 -5.99
C MET A 651 -23.35 -0.73 -6.40
N PHE A 652 -24.33 -0.04 -5.81
CA PHE A 652 -25.76 -0.35 -6.02
C PHE A 652 -26.23 -0.13 -7.46
N ALA A 653 -25.86 1.00 -8.07
CA ALA A 653 -26.21 1.29 -9.45
C ALA A 653 -25.11 2.11 -10.13
N TYR A 654 -24.73 1.75 -11.36
CA TYR A 654 -23.85 2.58 -12.18
C TYR A 654 -24.60 3.81 -12.67
N TRP A 655 -24.08 5.00 -12.42
CA TRP A 655 -24.65 6.27 -12.88
C TRP A 655 -23.67 7.14 -13.66
N GLY A 656 -22.47 6.62 -13.92
CA GLY A 656 -21.37 7.37 -14.53
C GLY A 656 -21.68 7.93 -15.92
N ASP A 657 -22.60 7.32 -16.66
CA ASP A 657 -22.92 7.73 -18.04
C ASP A 657 -23.87 8.94 -18.12
N TRP A 658 -24.74 9.15 -17.13
CA TRP A 658 -25.75 10.23 -17.16
C TRP A 658 -25.52 11.30 -16.10
N MET A 659 -24.83 10.98 -15.00
CA MET A 659 -24.55 11.92 -13.93
C MET A 659 -23.38 12.84 -14.33
N MET A 660 -23.43 14.11 -13.89
CA MET A 660 -22.39 15.08 -14.23
C MET A 660 -20.99 14.58 -13.83
N ASP A 661 -20.01 14.75 -14.73
CA ASP A 661 -18.63 14.26 -14.56
C ASP A 661 -17.95 14.78 -13.26
N TYR A 662 -18.33 15.96 -12.77
CA TYR A 662 -17.85 16.45 -11.48
C TYR A 662 -18.27 15.58 -10.28
N PHE A 663 -19.45 14.95 -10.34
CA PHE A 663 -19.98 14.11 -9.26
C PHE A 663 -19.63 12.64 -9.49
N ALA A 664 -19.94 12.11 -10.67
CA ALA A 664 -19.80 10.68 -10.96
C ALA A 664 -18.55 10.33 -11.78
N GLY A 665 -17.84 11.34 -12.28
CA GLY A 665 -16.89 11.21 -13.38
C GLY A 665 -16.01 9.99 -13.26
N ARG A 666 -15.75 9.33 -14.39
CA ARG A 666 -15.14 7.99 -14.53
C ARG A 666 -13.85 7.87 -13.71
N GLY A 667 -14.02 7.68 -12.41
CA GLY A 667 -13.07 7.76 -11.29
C GLY A 667 -12.49 9.13 -10.87
N THR A 668 -12.99 10.25 -11.40
CA THR A 668 -12.56 11.63 -11.07
C THR A 668 -13.55 12.39 -10.19
N GLY A 669 -14.82 11.98 -10.21
CA GLY A 669 -15.90 12.67 -9.51
C GLY A 669 -15.85 12.46 -8.00
N TRP A 670 -16.44 13.37 -7.22
CA TRP A 670 -16.45 13.32 -5.75
C TRP A 670 -17.19 12.12 -5.15
N LEU A 671 -18.14 11.53 -5.88
CA LEU A 671 -18.94 10.38 -5.45
C LEU A 671 -18.49 9.06 -6.07
N GLY A 672 -17.77 9.13 -7.19
CA GLY A 672 -17.41 7.96 -7.99
C GLY A 672 -18.53 7.52 -8.94
N PRO A 673 -18.25 6.54 -9.80
CA PRO A 673 -19.12 6.15 -10.91
C PRO A 673 -20.35 5.32 -10.51
N TYR A 674 -20.47 4.98 -9.22
CA TYR A 674 -21.58 4.21 -8.69
C TYR A 674 -22.36 5.00 -7.63
N PHE A 675 -23.66 4.75 -7.56
CA PHE A 675 -24.50 5.17 -6.45
C PHE A 675 -24.37 4.18 -5.30
N ASN A 676 -24.04 4.69 -4.12
CA ASN A 676 -23.86 3.93 -2.89
C ASN A 676 -25.08 4.04 -1.98
N ILE A 677 -25.76 2.93 -1.70
CA ILE A 677 -26.94 2.91 -0.84
C ILE A 677 -26.59 2.87 0.66
N LEU A 678 -25.49 2.21 1.05
CA LEU A 678 -25.11 2.10 2.46
C LEU A 678 -24.79 3.46 3.11
N PRO A 679 -24.01 4.37 2.48
CA PRO A 679 -23.79 5.72 2.97
C PRO A 679 -25.09 6.51 3.13
N VAL A 680 -26.05 6.36 2.21
CA VAL A 680 -27.36 7.02 2.30
C VAL A 680 -28.13 6.53 3.54
N ILE A 681 -28.10 5.23 3.84
CA ILE A 681 -28.69 4.67 5.07
C ILE A 681 -27.98 5.23 6.30
N VAL A 682 -26.63 5.29 6.30
CA VAL A 682 -25.86 5.85 7.42
C VAL A 682 -26.24 7.31 7.68
N VAL A 683 -26.29 8.14 6.63
CA VAL A 683 -26.69 9.55 6.74
C VAL A 683 -28.12 9.69 7.25
N GLY A 684 -29.04 8.89 6.72
CA GLY A 684 -30.42 8.85 7.18
C GLY A 684 -30.51 8.52 8.68
N LEU A 685 -29.74 7.53 9.14
CA LEU A 685 -29.66 7.17 10.56
C LEU A 685 -29.03 8.26 11.42
N PHE A 686 -27.97 8.92 10.96
CA PHE A 686 -27.37 10.04 11.68
C PHE A 686 -28.33 11.22 11.80
N LEU A 687 -29.04 11.58 10.73
CA LEU A 687 -30.06 12.63 10.76
C LEU A 687 -31.23 12.25 11.68
N ALA A 688 -31.66 10.99 11.64
CA ALA A 688 -32.70 10.48 12.54
C ALA A 688 -32.25 10.56 14.01
N GLN A 689 -31.03 10.13 14.33
CA GLN A 689 -30.46 10.25 15.68
C GLN A 689 -30.35 11.68 16.14
N GLN A 690 -29.86 12.58 15.28
CA GLN A 690 -29.76 14.00 15.56
C GLN A 690 -31.13 14.57 15.88
N LYS A 691 -32.14 14.28 15.06
CA LYS A 691 -33.51 14.74 15.29
C LYS A 691 -34.14 14.16 16.57
N MET A 692 -33.86 12.90 16.90
CA MET A 692 -34.43 12.25 18.09
C MET A 692 -33.81 12.69 19.41
N PHE A 693 -32.54 13.09 19.40
CA PHE A 693 -31.77 13.22 20.63
C PHE A 693 -31.07 14.57 20.81
N MET A 694 -31.11 15.46 19.83
CA MET A 694 -30.73 16.85 20.05
C MET A 694 -31.89 17.60 20.73
N PRO A 695 -31.60 18.41 21.77
CA PRO A 695 -32.60 19.28 22.36
C PRO A 695 -33.11 20.31 21.33
N PRO A 696 -34.38 20.73 21.39
CA PRO A 696 -34.93 21.74 20.48
C PRO A 696 -34.14 23.05 20.57
N ALA A 697 -33.92 23.72 19.44
CA ALA A 697 -33.21 24.99 19.41
C ALA A 697 -34.00 26.06 20.19
N THR A 698 -33.40 26.57 21.26
CA THR A 698 -34.02 27.61 22.10
C THR A 698 -33.64 29.02 21.66
N ASP A 699 -32.59 29.18 20.84
CA ASP A 699 -31.97 30.46 20.49
C ASP A 699 -31.45 30.43 19.03
N GLU A 700 -31.31 31.59 18.36
CA GLU A 700 -30.79 31.65 16.98
C GLU A 700 -29.39 31.02 16.84
N GLN A 701 -28.57 31.12 17.88
CA GLN A 701 -27.23 30.53 17.90
C GLN A 701 -27.28 28.99 18.01
N THR A 702 -28.24 28.43 18.73
CA THR A 702 -28.42 26.96 18.83
C THR A 702 -29.06 26.41 17.55
N ALA A 703 -29.96 27.16 16.91
CA ALA A 703 -30.50 26.84 15.58
C ALA A 703 -29.40 26.86 14.49
N MET A 704 -28.50 27.85 14.51
CA MET A 704 -27.35 27.89 13.60
C MET A 704 -26.42 26.70 13.82
N THR A 705 -26.15 26.33 15.08
CA THR A 705 -25.33 25.17 15.42
C THR A 705 -25.96 23.86 14.90
N GLN A 706 -27.28 23.69 15.04
CA GLN A 706 -28.01 22.53 14.50
C GLN A 706 -27.97 22.47 12.97
N LYS A 707 -28.19 23.60 12.28
CA LYS A 707 -28.07 23.67 10.82
C LYS A 707 -26.65 23.31 10.37
N MET A 708 -25.63 23.80 11.07
CA MET A 708 -24.23 23.47 10.78
C MET A 708 -23.93 21.98 11.03
N MET A 709 -24.49 21.37 12.07
CA MET A 709 -24.37 19.92 12.31
C MET A 709 -25.05 19.09 11.23
N ASN A 710 -26.24 19.48 10.76
CA ASN A 710 -26.91 18.80 9.65
C ASN A 710 -26.09 18.89 8.36
N ILE A 711 -25.52 20.07 8.05
CA ILE A 711 -24.64 20.27 6.89
C ILE A 711 -23.37 19.41 7.03
N MET A 712 -22.74 19.40 8.21
CA MET A 712 -21.57 18.58 8.48
C MET A 712 -21.88 17.08 8.31
N THR A 713 -23.09 16.65 8.69
CA THR A 713 -23.54 15.26 8.55
C THR A 713 -23.78 14.89 7.09
N LEU A 714 -24.36 15.79 6.30
CA LEU A 714 -24.51 15.62 4.86
C LEU A 714 -23.14 15.55 4.17
N MET A 715 -22.22 16.44 4.55
CA MET A 715 -20.85 16.47 4.03
C MET A 715 -20.06 15.22 4.42
N MET A 716 -20.20 14.75 5.67
CA MET A 716 -19.65 13.46 6.11
C MET A 716 -20.23 12.29 5.30
N GLY A 717 -21.54 12.35 5.02
CA GLY A 717 -22.22 11.42 4.13
C GLY A 717 -21.60 11.36 2.74
N LEU A 718 -21.23 12.51 2.18
CA LEU A 718 -20.55 12.62 0.91
C LEU A 718 -19.19 11.92 0.92
N PHE A 719 -18.42 12.02 2.01
CA PHE A 719 -17.16 11.28 2.18
C PHE A 719 -17.37 9.76 2.26
N PHE A 720 -18.51 9.30 2.79
CA PHE A 720 -18.78 7.86 2.97
C PHE A 720 -19.03 7.13 1.64
N PHE A 721 -19.25 7.84 0.54
CA PHE A 721 -19.32 7.22 -0.80
C PHE A 721 -17.99 6.59 -1.26
N ARG A 722 -16.85 6.98 -0.67
CA ARG A 722 -15.53 6.39 -0.96
C ARG A 722 -15.02 5.43 0.11
N VAL A 723 -15.86 5.13 1.10
CA VAL A 723 -15.49 4.35 2.28
C VAL A 723 -15.91 2.89 2.08
N PRO A 724 -15.16 1.91 2.62
CA PRO A 724 -15.53 0.50 2.56
C PRO A 724 -16.93 0.21 3.10
N ALA A 725 -17.68 -0.68 2.43
CA ALA A 725 -19.01 -1.11 2.80
C ALA A 725 -19.05 -1.72 4.22
N GLY A 726 -18.00 -2.45 4.62
CA GLY A 726 -17.85 -2.97 5.98
C GLY A 726 -17.87 -1.87 7.06
N LEU A 727 -17.27 -0.70 6.77
CA LEU A 727 -17.35 0.43 7.69
C LEU A 727 -18.76 1.03 7.74
N CYS A 728 -19.47 1.09 6.61
CA CYS A 728 -20.85 1.54 6.59
C CYS A 728 -21.74 0.61 7.43
N ILE A 729 -21.56 -0.70 7.34
CA ILE A 729 -22.29 -1.69 8.17
C ILE A 729 -22.02 -1.48 9.66
N TYR A 730 -20.77 -1.24 10.03
CA TYR A 730 -20.44 -0.83 11.38
C TYR A 730 -21.25 0.41 11.79
N PHE A 731 -21.24 1.48 10.99
CA PHE A 731 -21.97 2.71 11.34
C PHE A 731 -23.48 2.53 11.43
N ILE A 732 -24.08 1.73 10.54
CA ILE A 732 -25.50 1.38 10.59
C ILE A 732 -25.80 0.66 11.90
N THR A 733 -25.08 -0.42 12.20
CA THR A 733 -25.28 -1.23 13.41
C THR A 733 -25.05 -0.43 14.69
N SER A 734 -23.95 0.31 14.73
CA SER A 734 -23.53 1.20 15.81
C SER A 734 -24.59 2.29 16.04
N SER A 735 -25.26 2.74 14.98
CA SER A 735 -26.33 3.72 15.05
C SER A 735 -27.64 3.14 15.56
N LEU A 736 -28.04 1.96 15.07
CA LEU A 736 -29.23 1.25 15.54
C LEU A 736 -29.09 0.89 17.02
N TRP A 737 -27.91 0.42 17.44
CA TRP A 737 -27.59 0.21 18.85
C TRP A 737 -27.76 1.50 19.65
N GLY A 738 -27.17 2.60 19.21
CA GLY A 738 -27.25 3.89 19.92
C GLY A 738 -28.69 4.40 20.07
N ILE A 739 -29.55 4.17 19.07
CA ILE A 739 -30.99 4.49 19.15
C ILE A 739 -31.66 3.61 20.20
N GLY A 740 -31.47 2.30 20.12
CA GLY A 740 -32.02 1.34 21.09
C GLY A 740 -31.56 1.62 22.52
N GLU A 741 -30.28 1.91 22.69
CA GLU A 741 -29.65 2.27 23.96
C GLU A 741 -30.31 3.49 24.57
N ARG A 742 -30.48 4.57 23.80
CA ARG A 742 -31.09 5.81 24.30
C ARG A 742 -32.58 5.63 24.64
N ILE A 743 -33.31 4.82 23.87
CA ILE A 743 -34.70 4.46 24.18
C ILE A 743 -34.75 3.70 25.52
N LEU A 744 -33.85 2.73 25.72
CA LEU A 744 -33.78 1.93 26.95
C LEU A 744 -33.37 2.79 28.14
N VAL A 745 -32.33 3.62 28.01
CA VAL A 745 -31.87 4.53 29.06
C VAL A 745 -32.99 5.48 29.48
N LYS A 746 -33.71 6.10 28.53
CA LYS A 746 -34.86 6.98 28.81
C LYS A 746 -35.94 6.29 29.65
N LYS A 747 -36.20 4.99 29.45
CA LYS A 747 -37.15 4.21 30.26
C LYS A 747 -36.64 3.93 31.68
N THR A 748 -35.33 3.90 31.90
CA THR A 748 -34.70 3.55 33.19
C THR A 748 -34.34 4.73 34.08
N LEU A 749 -34.63 5.97 33.64
CA LEU A 749 -34.24 7.18 34.35
C LEU A 749 -35.39 7.67 35.25
N PRO A 750 -35.07 8.18 36.46
CA PRO A 750 -36.07 8.70 37.37
C PRO A 750 -36.76 9.94 36.76
N THR A 751 -38.08 10.02 36.89
CA THR A 751 -38.92 11.13 36.39
C THR A 751 -38.73 12.43 37.18
N LYS A 752 -37.93 12.42 38.25
CA LYS A 752 -37.65 13.58 39.11
C LYS A 752 -36.39 14.30 38.61
N SER A 753 -36.44 15.63 38.58
CA SER A 753 -35.31 16.53 38.25
C SER A 753 -34.04 16.09 38.99
N HIS A 754 -32.91 16.04 38.29
CA HIS A 754 -31.62 15.69 38.88
C HIS A 754 -31.06 16.81 39.78
N PHE A 755 -31.60 18.03 39.66
CA PHE A 755 -31.24 19.19 40.47
C PHE A 755 -32.45 19.71 41.26
N ASP A 756 -32.21 20.11 42.51
CA ASP A 756 -33.21 20.81 43.32
C ASP A 756 -33.49 22.20 42.73
N ALA A 757 -34.77 22.55 42.55
CA ALA A 757 -35.20 23.86 42.04
C ALA A 757 -34.64 25.02 42.88
N ALA A 758 -34.57 24.85 44.21
CA ALA A 758 -34.01 25.83 45.13
C ALA A 758 -32.49 26.03 44.97
N VAL A 759 -31.76 25.02 44.50
CA VAL A 759 -30.31 25.10 44.21
C VAL A 759 -30.07 25.73 42.84
N LEU A 760 -30.96 25.49 41.87
CA LEU A 760 -30.93 26.10 40.54
C LEU A 760 -31.20 27.61 40.60
N GLU A 761 -32.16 28.04 41.41
CA GLU A 761 -32.52 29.45 41.59
C GLU A 761 -31.56 30.23 42.50
N GLY A 762 -30.60 29.54 43.14
CA GLY A 762 -29.66 30.14 44.10
C GLY A 762 -30.25 30.42 45.48
N SER A 763 -31.48 29.96 45.74
CA SER A 763 -32.24 30.14 46.99
C SER A 763 -31.83 29.18 48.11
N ALA A 764 -31.05 28.13 47.82
CA ALA A 764 -30.53 27.18 48.80
C ALA A 764 -29.12 26.66 48.44
N VAL A 765 -28.30 26.41 49.47
CA VAL A 765 -27.04 25.66 49.37
C VAL A 765 -27.38 24.16 49.35
N PRO A 766 -26.72 23.31 48.53
CA PRO A 766 -27.11 21.91 48.35
C PRO A 766 -27.18 21.15 49.69
N LYS A 767 -28.36 20.60 50.02
CA LYS A 767 -28.55 19.68 51.14
C LYS A 767 -27.98 18.31 50.75
N GLY A 768 -26.66 18.15 50.86
CA GLY A 768 -26.02 16.91 50.44
C GLY A 768 -24.52 16.76 50.63
N SER A 769 -23.78 17.76 51.13
CA SER A 769 -22.40 17.54 51.56
C SER A 769 -22.37 17.14 53.04
N LYS A 770 -22.77 15.90 53.37
CA LYS A 770 -22.01 15.23 54.44
C LYS A 770 -20.57 15.14 53.91
N PRO A 771 -19.54 15.50 54.69
CA PRO A 771 -18.17 15.31 54.27
C PRO A 771 -17.92 13.80 54.13
N ALA A 772 -18.15 13.25 52.94
CA ALA A 772 -17.54 11.99 52.56
C ALA A 772 -16.05 12.29 52.46
N ASP A 773 -15.23 11.53 53.20
CA ASP A 773 -13.77 11.56 53.18
C ASP A 773 -13.25 11.93 51.80
N ARG A 774 -12.84 13.19 51.65
CA ARG A 774 -12.20 13.67 50.44
C ARG A 774 -10.83 13.03 50.41
N LYS A 775 -10.69 11.87 49.76
CA LYS A 775 -9.38 11.35 49.37
C LYS A 775 -8.70 12.45 48.56
N GLU A 776 -7.60 12.99 49.09
CA GLU A 776 -6.82 14.05 48.44
C GLU A 776 -6.58 13.68 46.99
N THR A 777 -7.01 14.54 46.07
CA THR A 777 -6.71 14.38 44.65
C THR A 777 -5.20 14.56 44.43
N LEU A 778 -4.65 13.98 43.36
CA LEU A 778 -3.23 14.15 43.03
C LEU A 778 -2.83 15.63 42.91
N ALA A 779 -3.75 16.48 42.43
CA ALA A 779 -3.57 17.93 42.38
C ALA A 779 -3.51 18.58 43.78
N ASP A 780 -4.33 18.12 44.73
CA ASP A 780 -4.28 18.59 46.13
C ASP A 780 -2.96 18.16 46.80
N LYS A 781 -2.46 16.94 46.53
CA LYS A 781 -1.15 16.46 47.02
C LYS A 781 0.03 17.25 46.47
N ILE A 782 0.00 17.58 45.17
CA ILE A 782 1.04 18.38 44.53
C ILE A 782 1.03 19.81 45.10
N LYS A 783 -0.15 20.41 45.29
CA LYS A 783 -0.28 21.75 45.86
C LYS A 783 0.20 21.80 47.32
N ASN A 784 -0.08 20.76 48.11
CA ASN A 784 0.38 20.63 49.49
C ASN A 784 1.89 20.33 49.59
N ALA A 785 2.48 19.68 48.59
CA ALA A 785 3.92 19.44 48.50
C ALA A 785 4.71 20.70 48.10
N VAL A 786 4.15 21.54 47.24
CA VAL A 786 4.80 22.77 46.75
C VAL A 786 4.73 23.91 47.78
N ASN A 787 3.72 23.92 48.65
CA ASN A 787 3.51 24.99 49.64
C ASN A 787 3.93 24.62 51.08
N LYS A 788 4.82 23.64 51.29
CA LYS A 788 5.38 23.42 52.63
C LYS A 788 6.29 24.60 52.99
N PRO A 789 6.00 25.37 54.06
CA PRO A 789 6.98 26.31 54.59
C PRO A 789 8.21 25.52 55.10
N GLU A 790 9.40 26.07 54.85
CA GLU A 790 10.66 25.47 55.29
C GLU A 790 10.65 25.20 56.80
N PRO A 791 11.22 24.08 57.28
CA PRO A 791 11.31 23.80 58.70
C PRO A 791 12.24 24.82 59.37
N THR A 792 11.69 25.59 60.29
CA THR A 792 12.43 26.45 61.21
C THR A 792 13.34 25.59 62.09
N PHE A 793 14.65 25.71 61.91
CA PHE A 793 15.65 25.13 62.81
C PHE A 793 15.70 25.93 64.12
N ASP A 794 15.20 25.34 65.19
CA ASP A 794 15.35 25.87 66.55
C ASP A 794 16.81 25.69 67.03
N ARG A 795 17.47 26.79 67.36
CA ARG A 795 18.82 26.78 67.96
C ARG A 795 18.72 26.41 69.45
N PRO A 796 19.53 25.45 69.96
CA PRO A 796 19.46 25.06 71.37
C PRO A 796 20.05 26.15 72.27
N ASN A 797 19.27 26.61 73.23
CA ASN A 797 19.67 27.67 74.16
C ASN A 797 20.50 27.11 75.34
N LYS A 798 21.52 27.89 75.69
CA LYS A 798 22.62 27.68 76.64
C LYS A 798 22.20 27.11 78.01
N ARG A 799 22.88 26.04 78.47
CA ARG A 799 23.05 25.72 79.89
C ARG A 799 24.01 26.73 80.54
N LYS A 800 23.54 27.52 81.50
CA LYS A 800 24.40 28.29 82.42
C LYS A 800 24.93 27.35 83.51
N ARG A 801 26.26 27.31 83.69
CA ARG A 801 26.93 26.73 84.86
C ARG A 801 26.71 27.63 86.08
N PRO A 802 26.46 27.08 87.29
CA PRO A 802 26.55 27.84 88.53
C PRO A 802 27.96 27.75 89.14
N LYS A 803 28.31 28.80 89.92
CA LYS A 803 29.61 29.22 90.52
C LYS A 803 30.40 30.19 89.62
N LYS A 804 30.58 31.47 89.99
CA LYS A 804 30.32 32.23 91.22
C LYS A 804 29.75 33.60 90.85
#